data_AF-A0A919A950-F1
#
_entry.id   AF-A0A919A950-F1
#
_cell.length_a   1.000
_cell.length_b   1.000
_cell.length_c   1.000
_cell.angle_alpha   90.00
_cell.angle_beta   90.00
_cell.angle_gamma   90.00
#
_symmetry.space_group_name_H-M   'P 1'
#
loop_
_entity.id
_entity.type
_entity.pdbx_description
1 polymer ?
#
loop_
_entity_poly.entity_id
_entity_poly.type
_entity_poly.pdbx_seq_one_letter_code
_entity_poly.pdbx_strand_id
1 'polypeptide(L)'
;MSTDGRTSGGATGPEHVDTVVIGSGFGGSVSAYRLAAAGLSVVVLERGRAHAPGQFPRTPEELGRAFWAPADGLHGLFDVRSFRAFDSVVAAGLGGGSLIYANVLLRKDEHWFADAQPLPGGGHESWPLGRADLEPHYDAVEKMLGATPYPLDRTPYDDTPKAHALRAAADRLGLEFRLPPLAVSFAPSPAADPVPGRPLDPRPYGNLHGAGRRTCRLTGACDLGCNEGAKNTLDHTYLSAARHHGADLRTGHEALRVRALPGGGYAVDYVRHDTTAGPRGRAAGPTRATLRCDRLILAAGTYGTTYLLLRSRTHLPALCPALGTRFSTNGDLLGFAVNARADGRPRPLLPSRGPVITASLRLPDALDDGTGAASGAASERGGYIEDGGYPEFVQWLVESARVPQGLSRATRFALGRVRARLTASPDPALSKELSDLLGRGLLSSTSLPLLGMGRDIPDGVMTLRDGRLDVAWTMDASAAYFRRLRAHMRDTARAMGAAYADNPLWYTRRVVAAHPVGGAPMSRHPDAGVCDPFGEVHGHPGLYIADGSALPGPVGTNPSLTIAALADRMSERLLETRTVRRASRPVPARPAGNDEHPPAVGGVDEPSPAVGGNGEHPPAVGGNGEHPPAVGGNGKHPPAADSNDVPLPAVARRYTPATSLVFTESMSGHYTPLAEHPCAPPATGHAPSSLRCSARLTVTVDDVPAFLADPDHEARVDGWLDLPGHGGRRPLLDGRLALFPADDLGTGTGRTMEYRLSLTDGVGRGLLFAGRKQLTEGAPAGLWRETTTLPFRLSTRDGANGTAATGTLRLGPLDFARQLASFRVSGLGAPAAVGGFGRFFLRGLRHIYLRGSPA
;
A
#
# COMPACT_ATOMS: atom_id res chain seq x y z
N MET A 1 -46.44 0.56 -2.17
CA MET A 1 -46.65 -0.83 -1.74
C MET A 1 -47.28 -1.59 -2.88
N SER A 2 -46.70 -2.72 -3.29
CA SER A 2 -47.43 -3.84 -3.88
C SER A 2 -46.54 -5.06 -3.70
N THR A 3 -47.03 -6.07 -3.00
CA THR A 3 -46.30 -7.31 -2.72
C THR A 3 -46.98 -8.42 -3.47
N ASP A 4 -46.23 -9.14 -4.31
CA ASP A 4 -46.64 -10.49 -4.69
C ASP A 4 -45.42 -11.42 -4.70
N GLY A 5 -45.54 -12.52 -3.97
CA GLY A 5 -44.41 -13.35 -3.56
C GLY A 5 -44.47 -14.73 -4.20
N ARG A 6 -43.59 -14.99 -5.16
CA ARG A 6 -43.34 -16.36 -5.66
C ARG A 6 -41.88 -16.75 -5.45
N THR A 7 -41.56 -17.11 -4.21
CA THR A 7 -40.30 -17.79 -3.86
C THR A 7 -40.32 -19.23 -4.36
N SER A 8 -40.13 -19.44 -5.66
CA SER A 8 -39.91 -20.77 -6.23
C SER A 8 -38.56 -21.30 -5.77
N GLY A 9 -38.57 -22.12 -4.71
CA GLY A 9 -37.38 -22.75 -4.11
C GLY A 9 -36.77 -23.87 -4.98
N GLY A 10 -36.54 -23.61 -6.26
CA GLY A 10 -35.78 -24.50 -7.13
C GLY A 10 -34.30 -24.44 -6.76
N ALA A 11 -33.66 -25.61 -6.68
CA ALA A 11 -32.21 -25.71 -6.48
C ALA A 11 -31.47 -25.29 -7.77
N THR A 12 -31.33 -23.98 -7.97
CA THR A 12 -30.55 -23.43 -9.08
C THR A 12 -29.11 -23.93 -8.98
N GLY A 13 -28.66 -24.68 -9.99
CA GLY A 13 -27.26 -25.06 -10.12
C GLY A 13 -26.35 -23.82 -10.19
N PRO A 14 -25.04 -23.96 -9.94
CA PRO A 14 -24.10 -22.86 -10.08
C PRO A 14 -24.17 -22.30 -11.52
N GLU A 15 -24.27 -20.98 -11.60
CA GLU A 15 -24.36 -20.17 -12.82
C GLU A 15 -23.28 -20.56 -13.85
N HIS A 16 -23.60 -20.44 -15.15
CA HIS A 16 -22.71 -20.84 -16.24
C HIS A 16 -22.72 -19.80 -17.38
N VAL A 17 -21.56 -19.47 -17.94
CA VAL A 17 -21.36 -18.46 -19.02
C VAL A 17 -20.30 -18.88 -20.05
N ASP A 18 -20.26 -18.26 -21.24
CA ASP A 18 -19.25 -18.53 -22.29
C ASP A 18 -17.82 -18.31 -21.78
N THR A 19 -17.59 -17.28 -20.94
CA THR A 19 -16.25 -16.94 -20.43
C THR A 19 -16.30 -16.22 -19.08
N VAL A 20 -15.44 -16.66 -18.15
CA VAL A 20 -15.11 -15.90 -16.94
C VAL A 20 -13.73 -15.27 -17.09
N VAL A 21 -13.61 -14.00 -16.72
CA VAL A 21 -12.35 -13.25 -16.63
C VAL A 21 -12.10 -12.93 -15.16
N ILE A 22 -10.97 -13.36 -14.60
CA ILE A 22 -10.59 -13.04 -13.23
C ILE A 22 -9.62 -11.85 -13.27
N GLY A 23 -10.01 -10.72 -12.68
CA GLY A 23 -9.24 -9.47 -12.65
C GLY A 23 -9.58 -8.52 -13.80
N SER A 24 -9.67 -7.22 -13.48
CA SER A 24 -10.12 -6.16 -14.42
C SER A 24 -9.00 -5.25 -14.95
N GLY A 25 -7.74 -5.70 -14.87
CA GLY A 25 -6.58 -4.98 -15.42
C GLY A 25 -6.51 -4.98 -16.95
N PHE A 26 -5.35 -4.59 -17.50
CA PHE A 26 -5.15 -4.46 -18.97
C PHE A 26 -5.59 -5.71 -19.73
N GLY A 27 -5.06 -6.88 -19.37
CA GLY A 27 -5.43 -8.13 -20.01
C GLY A 27 -6.93 -8.46 -19.92
N GLY A 28 -7.49 -8.36 -18.72
CA GLY A 28 -8.87 -8.77 -18.46
C GLY A 28 -9.91 -7.85 -19.10
N SER A 29 -9.65 -6.54 -19.09
CA SER A 29 -10.53 -5.54 -19.71
C SER A 29 -10.53 -5.62 -21.24
N VAL A 30 -9.35 -5.77 -21.87
CA VAL A 30 -9.23 -6.02 -23.31
C VAL A 30 -9.98 -7.30 -23.71
N SER A 31 -9.73 -8.39 -22.98
CA SER A 31 -10.39 -9.68 -23.22
C SER A 31 -11.91 -9.58 -23.07
N ALA A 32 -12.39 -8.97 -21.98
CA ALA A 32 -13.81 -8.82 -21.73
C ALA A 32 -14.51 -7.99 -22.81
N TYR A 33 -13.87 -6.92 -23.29
CA TYR A 33 -14.39 -6.13 -24.41
C TYR A 33 -14.45 -6.91 -25.72
N ARG A 34 -13.32 -7.48 -26.19
CA ARG A 34 -13.25 -8.22 -27.46
C ARG A 34 -14.27 -9.37 -27.49
N LEU A 35 -14.43 -10.08 -26.38
CA LEU A 35 -15.34 -11.22 -26.26
C LEU A 35 -16.81 -10.81 -26.13
N ALA A 36 -17.13 -9.77 -25.34
CA ALA A 36 -18.52 -9.28 -25.25
C ALA A 36 -18.98 -8.62 -26.57
N ALA A 37 -18.11 -7.86 -27.25
CA ALA A 37 -18.38 -7.30 -28.57
C ALA A 37 -18.63 -8.38 -29.64
N ALA A 38 -18.08 -9.58 -29.46
CA ALA A 38 -18.38 -10.76 -30.28
C ALA A 38 -19.63 -11.55 -29.84
N GLY A 39 -20.45 -11.00 -28.92
CA GLY A 39 -21.71 -11.58 -28.47
C GLY A 39 -21.57 -12.75 -27.50
N LEU A 40 -20.47 -12.83 -26.75
CA LEU A 40 -20.26 -13.86 -25.73
C LEU A 40 -20.80 -13.41 -24.37
N SER A 41 -21.34 -14.35 -23.60
CA SER A 41 -21.66 -14.13 -22.19
C SER A 41 -20.39 -14.08 -21.35
N VAL A 42 -19.97 -12.87 -20.96
CA VAL A 42 -18.72 -12.61 -20.21
C VAL A 42 -19.03 -12.11 -18.80
N VAL A 43 -18.42 -12.74 -17.79
CA VAL A 43 -18.40 -12.25 -16.41
C VAL A 43 -16.97 -11.90 -15.99
N VAL A 44 -16.75 -10.66 -15.55
CA VAL A 44 -15.49 -10.18 -14.96
C VAL A 44 -15.60 -10.19 -13.44
N LEU A 45 -14.74 -10.95 -12.77
CA LEU A 45 -14.64 -10.97 -11.30
C LEU A 45 -13.49 -10.05 -10.86
N GLU A 46 -13.81 -8.94 -10.20
CA GLU A 46 -12.85 -7.99 -9.64
C GLU A 46 -12.94 -7.98 -8.11
N ARG A 47 -11.83 -8.20 -7.43
CA ARG A 47 -11.76 -8.22 -5.95
C ARG A 47 -12.04 -6.84 -5.34
N GLY A 48 -11.58 -5.77 -5.98
CA GLY A 48 -11.75 -4.40 -5.51
C GLY A 48 -13.09 -3.78 -5.91
N ARG A 49 -13.25 -2.48 -5.59
CA ARG A 49 -14.44 -1.69 -5.90
C ARG A 49 -14.28 -0.85 -7.17
N ALA A 50 -15.38 -0.32 -7.70
CA ALA A 50 -15.32 0.77 -8.68
C ALA A 50 -14.88 2.08 -7.98
N HIS A 51 -14.14 2.93 -8.70
CA HIS A 51 -13.72 4.25 -8.23
C HIS A 51 -14.10 5.31 -9.27
N ALA A 52 -15.17 6.06 -9.02
CA ALA A 52 -15.57 7.16 -9.88
C ALA A 52 -14.65 8.39 -9.70
N PRO A 53 -14.53 9.28 -10.71
CA PRO A 53 -13.90 10.60 -10.52
C PRO A 53 -14.50 11.33 -9.31
N GLY A 54 -13.63 11.77 -8.40
CA GLY A 54 -13.99 12.33 -7.09
C GLY A 54 -13.73 11.39 -5.91
N GLN A 55 -13.65 10.07 -6.14
CA GLN A 55 -13.48 9.05 -5.10
C GLN A 55 -12.02 8.62 -4.86
N PHE A 56 -11.05 9.26 -5.51
CA PHE A 56 -9.62 9.02 -5.30
C PHE A 56 -9.07 9.93 -4.19
N PRO A 57 -8.21 9.42 -3.28
CA PRO A 57 -7.78 10.15 -2.08
C PRO A 57 -6.98 11.41 -2.41
N ARG A 58 -7.17 12.46 -1.61
CA ARG A 58 -6.45 13.75 -1.70
C ARG A 58 -5.87 14.23 -0.37
N THR A 59 -6.22 13.57 0.73
CA THR A 59 -5.71 13.81 2.08
C THR A 59 -5.01 12.56 2.64
N PRO A 60 -4.16 12.71 3.67
CA PRO A 60 -3.54 11.58 4.36
C PRO A 60 -4.56 10.61 4.99
N GLU A 61 -5.70 11.12 5.46
CA GLU A 61 -6.75 10.28 6.08
C GLU A 61 -7.44 9.39 5.03
N GLU A 62 -7.83 9.96 3.89
CA GLU A 62 -8.41 9.20 2.78
C GLU A 62 -7.42 8.17 2.25
N LEU A 63 -6.13 8.52 2.15
CA LEU A 63 -5.07 7.60 1.74
C LEU A 63 -4.90 6.44 2.73
N GLY A 64 -4.92 6.71 4.04
CA GLY A 64 -4.91 5.69 5.08
C GLY A 64 -6.11 4.74 5.02
N ARG A 65 -7.26 5.22 4.53
CA ARG A 65 -8.48 4.42 4.24
C ARG A 65 -8.46 3.76 2.86
N ALA A 66 -7.47 4.05 2.02
CA ALA A 66 -7.39 3.58 0.62
C ALA A 66 -6.51 2.34 0.43
N PHE A 67 -6.04 1.66 1.48
CA PHE A 67 -5.32 0.39 1.36
C PHE A 67 -6.25 -0.83 1.24
N TRP A 68 -5.78 -1.88 0.55
CA TRP A 68 -6.42 -3.19 0.46
C TRP A 68 -5.83 -4.14 1.51
N ALA A 69 -6.59 -4.39 2.58
CA ALA A 69 -6.31 -5.39 3.60
C ALA A 69 -7.65 -5.96 4.10
N PRO A 70 -8.28 -6.91 3.36
CA PRO A 70 -9.63 -7.39 3.64
C PRO A 70 -9.74 -8.15 4.97
N ALA A 71 -8.63 -8.70 5.50
CA ALA A 71 -8.59 -9.30 6.83
C ALA A 71 -8.78 -8.27 7.96
N ASP A 72 -8.42 -7.01 7.72
CA ASP A 72 -8.58 -5.86 8.63
C ASP A 72 -9.83 -5.01 8.29
N GLY A 73 -10.69 -5.50 7.38
CA GLY A 73 -11.87 -4.78 6.89
C GLY A 73 -11.56 -3.60 5.95
N LEU A 74 -10.36 -3.54 5.36
CA LEU A 74 -9.96 -2.47 4.46
C LEU A 74 -10.09 -2.90 2.99
N HIS A 75 -11.08 -2.34 2.29
CA HIS A 75 -11.36 -2.60 0.87
C HIS A 75 -11.04 -1.37 0.00
N GLY A 76 -9.81 -0.86 0.16
CA GLY A 76 -9.26 0.25 -0.62
C GLY A 76 -8.59 -0.18 -1.93
N LEU A 77 -7.95 0.80 -2.59
CA LEU A 77 -7.34 0.69 -3.91
C LEU A 77 -5.91 0.12 -3.90
N PHE A 78 -5.11 0.42 -2.87
CA PHE A 78 -3.67 0.12 -2.85
C PHE A 78 -3.34 -1.18 -2.12
N ASP A 79 -2.87 -2.18 -2.86
CA ASP A 79 -2.34 -3.45 -2.34
C ASP A 79 -0.81 -3.35 -2.34
N VAL A 80 -0.22 -3.11 -1.15
CA VAL A 80 1.22 -2.98 -0.96
C VAL A 80 1.79 -4.30 -0.45
N ARG A 81 2.78 -4.85 -1.15
CA ARG A 81 3.37 -6.17 -0.88
C ARG A 81 4.85 -6.06 -0.57
N SER A 82 5.27 -6.55 0.59
CA SER A 82 6.68 -6.58 1.01
C SER A 82 7.25 -7.99 0.89
N PHE A 83 8.25 -8.15 0.04
CA PHE A 83 9.03 -9.39 -0.12
C PHE A 83 10.45 -9.20 0.41
N ARG A 84 11.24 -10.28 0.50
CA ARG A 84 12.59 -10.26 1.12
C ARG A 84 13.50 -9.16 0.55
N ALA A 85 13.53 -9.01 -0.78
CA ALA A 85 14.44 -8.12 -1.50
C ALA A 85 13.77 -6.90 -2.18
N PHE A 86 12.45 -6.73 -2.09
CA PHE A 86 11.77 -5.59 -2.71
C PHE A 86 10.39 -5.34 -2.08
N ASP A 87 9.86 -4.14 -2.27
CA ASP A 87 8.45 -3.82 -2.04
C ASP A 87 7.75 -3.64 -3.41
N SER A 88 6.44 -3.88 -3.50
CA SER A 88 5.67 -3.67 -4.73
C SER A 88 4.29 -3.08 -4.40
N VAL A 89 3.74 -2.29 -5.33
CA VAL A 89 2.42 -1.66 -5.19
C VAL A 89 1.57 -2.05 -6.39
N VAL A 90 0.43 -2.69 -6.13
CA VAL A 90 -0.57 -3.06 -7.15
C VAL A 90 -1.96 -2.57 -6.75
N ALA A 91 -2.92 -2.62 -7.67
CA ALA A 91 -4.28 -2.15 -7.44
C ALA A 91 -5.24 -3.27 -6.99
N ALA A 92 -6.28 -2.89 -6.27
CA ALA A 92 -7.51 -3.65 -6.07
C ALA A 92 -8.71 -2.75 -6.40
N GLY A 93 -9.20 -2.80 -7.63
CA GLY A 93 -10.27 -1.92 -8.10
C GLY A 93 -10.63 -2.16 -9.56
N LEU A 94 -11.83 -1.73 -9.97
CA LEU A 94 -12.35 -1.93 -11.33
C LEU A 94 -11.53 -1.10 -12.34
N GLY A 95 -10.75 -1.77 -13.18
CA GLY A 95 -9.73 -1.17 -14.05
C GLY A 95 -8.29 -1.44 -13.60
N GLY A 96 -8.09 -2.16 -12.49
CA GLY A 96 -6.79 -2.63 -12.01
C GLY A 96 -5.71 -1.55 -11.94
N GLY A 97 -4.49 -1.91 -12.37
CA GLY A 97 -3.32 -1.02 -12.33
C GLY A 97 -3.48 0.31 -13.08
N SER A 98 -4.40 0.41 -14.06
CA SER A 98 -4.63 1.67 -14.77
C SER A 98 -5.10 2.79 -13.83
N LEU A 99 -5.80 2.45 -12.75
CA LEU A 99 -6.24 3.42 -11.74
C LEU A 99 -5.04 4.15 -11.10
N ILE A 100 -3.89 3.49 -10.93
CA ILE A 100 -2.73 3.98 -10.16
C ILE A 100 -1.41 4.08 -10.95
N TYR A 101 -1.40 3.85 -12.26
CA TYR A 101 -0.20 4.06 -13.10
C TYR A 101 0.00 5.51 -13.60
N ALA A 102 1.21 5.79 -14.06
CA ALA A 102 1.63 7.08 -14.64
C ALA A 102 1.17 7.33 -16.09
N ASN A 103 0.44 6.39 -16.70
CA ASN A 103 -0.17 6.44 -18.05
C ASN A 103 0.72 6.17 -19.28
N VAL A 104 1.99 5.80 -19.09
CA VAL A 104 2.93 5.62 -20.22
C VAL A 104 2.60 4.35 -21.04
N LEU A 105 2.58 4.52 -22.36
CA LEU A 105 2.33 3.50 -23.37
C LEU A 105 3.53 3.40 -24.33
N LEU A 106 4.66 2.90 -23.84
CA LEU A 106 5.87 2.64 -24.64
C LEU A 106 5.86 1.20 -25.19
N ARG A 107 5.78 1.05 -26.53
CA ARG A 107 5.93 -0.24 -27.24
C ARG A 107 7.29 -0.87 -26.91
N LYS A 108 7.36 -2.21 -26.79
CA LYS A 108 8.61 -2.93 -26.53
C LYS A 108 9.56 -2.75 -27.72
N ASP A 109 10.84 -2.49 -27.47
CA ASP A 109 11.86 -2.35 -28.52
C ASP A 109 12.02 -3.65 -29.30
N GLU A 110 12.21 -3.57 -30.62
CA GLU A 110 12.25 -4.75 -31.51
C GLU A 110 13.45 -5.65 -31.20
N HIS A 111 14.61 -5.05 -30.96
CA HIS A 111 15.84 -5.72 -30.54
C HIS A 111 15.71 -6.41 -29.15
N TRP A 112 14.65 -6.11 -28.40
CA TRP A 112 14.40 -6.67 -27.07
C TRP A 112 13.48 -7.89 -27.08
N PHE A 113 13.01 -8.33 -28.26
CA PHE A 113 12.44 -9.66 -28.49
C PHE A 113 13.51 -10.72 -28.84
N ALA A 114 14.79 -10.31 -28.94
CA ALA A 114 15.90 -11.15 -29.36
C ALA A 114 15.98 -12.51 -28.65
N ASP A 115 16.37 -13.53 -29.42
CA ASP A 115 16.36 -14.92 -28.97
C ASP A 115 17.39 -15.25 -27.89
N ALA A 116 16.97 -16.18 -27.03
CA ALA A 116 17.81 -17.02 -26.19
C ALA A 116 18.92 -16.33 -25.37
N GLN A 117 18.63 -15.28 -24.59
CA GLN A 117 19.61 -14.80 -23.61
C GLN A 117 19.71 -15.78 -22.42
N PRO A 118 20.93 -16.22 -22.02
CA PRO A 118 21.10 -17.26 -21.00
C PRO A 118 20.69 -16.79 -19.61
N LEU A 119 20.00 -17.66 -18.86
CA LEU A 119 19.58 -17.42 -17.48
C LEU A 119 20.54 -18.08 -16.47
N PRO A 120 20.80 -17.45 -15.31
CA PRO A 120 21.48 -18.09 -14.19
C PRO A 120 20.76 -19.38 -13.77
N GLY A 121 21.49 -20.49 -13.69
CA GLY A 121 20.91 -21.81 -13.43
C GLY A 121 20.50 -22.62 -14.68
N GLY A 122 20.57 -22.02 -15.88
CA GLY A 122 20.33 -22.68 -17.15
C GLY A 122 18.98 -22.35 -17.79
N GLY A 123 18.84 -22.70 -19.08
CA GLY A 123 17.76 -22.21 -19.92
C GLY A 123 17.96 -20.75 -20.36
N HIS A 124 16.96 -20.19 -21.04
CA HIS A 124 17.06 -18.87 -21.67
C HIS A 124 15.79 -18.02 -21.51
N GLU A 125 15.97 -16.70 -21.50
CA GLU A 125 14.96 -15.71 -21.83
C GLU A 125 14.79 -15.72 -23.37
N SER A 126 13.62 -16.15 -23.85
CA SER A 126 13.22 -16.09 -25.27
C SER A 126 11.75 -15.68 -25.33
N TRP A 127 11.44 -14.77 -26.26
CA TRP A 127 10.07 -14.33 -26.54
C TRP A 127 9.53 -15.14 -27.72
N PRO A 128 8.44 -15.92 -27.57
CA PRO A 128 7.98 -16.82 -28.63
C PRO A 128 7.16 -16.11 -29.73
N LEU A 129 7.42 -14.82 -29.94
CA LEU A 129 6.74 -13.88 -30.83
C LEU A 129 7.62 -12.64 -31.00
N GLY A 130 7.58 -11.99 -32.16
CA GLY A 130 8.39 -10.81 -32.48
C GLY A 130 7.66 -9.47 -32.27
N ARG A 131 8.28 -8.37 -32.71
CA ARG A 131 7.62 -7.05 -32.72
C ARG A 131 6.44 -7.01 -33.71
N ALA A 132 6.64 -7.55 -34.91
CA ALA A 132 5.61 -7.64 -35.96
C ALA A 132 4.35 -8.43 -35.53
N ASP A 133 4.48 -9.42 -34.62
CA ASP A 133 3.34 -10.12 -34.03
C ASP A 133 2.44 -9.20 -33.19
N LEU A 134 2.94 -8.07 -32.70
CA LEU A 134 2.22 -7.16 -31.80
C LEU A 134 1.84 -5.81 -32.42
N GLU A 135 2.41 -5.40 -33.55
CA GLU A 135 2.20 -4.06 -34.11
C GLU A 135 0.71 -3.69 -34.33
N PRO A 136 -0.13 -4.55 -34.94
CA PRO A 136 -1.56 -4.23 -35.13
C PRO A 136 -2.32 -4.10 -33.80
N HIS A 137 -1.88 -4.85 -32.78
CA HIS A 137 -2.47 -4.85 -31.45
C HIS A 137 -2.01 -3.65 -30.62
N TYR A 138 -0.77 -3.19 -30.82
CA TYR A 138 -0.29 -1.91 -30.28
C TYR A 138 -1.11 -0.75 -30.85
N ASP A 139 -1.33 -0.69 -32.16
CA ASP A 139 -2.16 0.32 -32.81
C ASP A 139 -3.61 0.30 -32.28
N ALA A 140 -4.20 -0.90 -32.15
CA ALA A 140 -5.56 -1.07 -31.63
C ALA A 140 -5.71 -0.58 -30.18
N VAL A 141 -4.74 -0.92 -29.31
CA VAL A 141 -4.75 -0.50 -27.90
C VAL A 141 -4.50 1.00 -27.76
N GLU A 142 -3.52 1.56 -28.46
CA GLU A 142 -3.22 3.00 -28.41
C GLU A 142 -4.42 3.82 -28.89
N LYS A 143 -5.10 3.39 -29.95
CA LYS A 143 -6.35 4.00 -30.44
C LYS A 143 -7.47 3.95 -29.40
N MET A 144 -7.68 2.80 -28.74
CA MET A 144 -8.74 2.65 -27.73
C MET A 144 -8.46 3.41 -26.43
N LEU A 145 -7.19 3.49 -26.01
CA LEU A 145 -6.74 4.30 -24.86
C LEU A 145 -6.56 5.78 -25.20
N GLY A 146 -6.63 6.18 -26.48
CA GLY A 146 -6.39 7.55 -26.91
C GLY A 146 -4.99 8.03 -26.55
N ALA A 147 -3.97 7.26 -26.93
CA ALA A 147 -2.57 7.54 -26.64
C ALA A 147 -2.12 8.84 -27.36
N THR A 148 -1.52 9.76 -26.62
CA THR A 148 -0.96 11.01 -27.16
C THR A 148 0.31 11.40 -26.40
N PRO A 149 1.37 11.89 -27.07
CA PRO A 149 2.49 12.54 -26.39
C PRO A 149 2.04 13.73 -25.53
N TYR A 150 2.88 14.14 -24.58
CA TYR A 150 2.69 15.37 -23.81
C TYR A 150 2.98 16.61 -24.70
N PRO A 151 2.05 17.57 -24.87
CA PRO A 151 2.20 18.68 -25.82
C PRO A 151 3.10 19.81 -25.28
N LEU A 152 4.38 19.50 -25.05
CA LEU A 152 5.38 20.40 -24.45
C LEU A 152 5.71 21.64 -25.32
N ASP A 153 5.18 21.71 -26.53
CA ASP A 153 5.25 22.85 -27.45
C ASP A 153 4.07 23.84 -27.32
N ARG A 154 3.07 23.55 -26.49
CA ARG A 154 1.81 24.33 -26.39
C ARG A 154 1.59 24.96 -25.03
N THR A 155 1.17 26.22 -25.00
CA THR A 155 0.78 26.91 -23.76
C THR A 155 -0.52 26.32 -23.19
N PRO A 156 -0.63 26.02 -21.87
CA PRO A 156 0.32 26.24 -20.77
C PRO A 156 1.11 24.98 -20.34
N TYR A 157 1.25 24.00 -21.24
CA TYR A 157 1.99 22.75 -21.05
C TYR A 157 3.50 22.92 -21.27
N ASP A 158 3.87 23.87 -22.15
CA ASP A 158 5.21 24.42 -22.33
C ASP A 158 5.91 24.80 -21.01
N ASP A 159 5.20 25.41 -20.07
CA ASP A 159 5.67 25.71 -18.71
C ASP A 159 5.60 24.45 -17.82
N THR A 160 6.43 23.45 -18.16
CA THR A 160 6.67 22.22 -17.41
C THR A 160 8.18 22.04 -17.17
N PRO A 161 8.76 22.66 -16.12
CA PRO A 161 10.21 22.73 -15.95
C PRO A 161 10.94 21.37 -15.85
N LYS A 162 10.30 20.33 -15.30
CA LYS A 162 10.86 18.96 -15.25
C LYS A 162 11.15 18.37 -16.63
N ALA A 163 10.26 18.57 -17.59
CA ALA A 163 10.40 18.02 -18.94
C ALA A 163 11.53 18.72 -19.71
N HIS A 164 11.63 20.04 -19.61
CA HIS A 164 12.73 20.82 -20.17
C HIS A 164 14.06 20.56 -19.46
N ALA A 165 14.05 20.27 -18.16
CA ALA A 165 15.24 19.84 -17.45
C ALA A 165 15.74 18.49 -17.95
N LEU A 166 14.85 17.51 -18.16
CA LEU A 166 15.20 16.20 -18.71
C LEU A 166 15.69 16.30 -20.16
N ARG A 167 15.06 17.13 -21.00
CA ARG A 167 15.53 17.41 -22.38
C ARG A 167 16.94 17.99 -22.36
N ALA A 168 17.14 19.09 -21.63
CA ALA A 168 18.46 19.72 -21.50
C ALA A 168 19.49 18.87 -20.73
N ALA A 169 19.12 17.71 -20.19
CA ALA A 169 20.03 16.69 -19.68
C ALA A 169 20.37 15.66 -20.77
N ALA A 170 19.39 15.24 -21.58
CA ALA A 170 19.57 14.39 -22.75
C ALA A 170 20.56 14.99 -23.74
N ASP A 171 20.34 16.26 -24.11
CA ASP A 171 21.18 17.04 -25.06
C ASP A 171 22.64 17.09 -24.61
N ARG A 172 22.88 17.15 -23.29
CA ARG A 172 24.22 17.20 -22.67
C ARG A 172 24.88 15.83 -22.46
N LEU A 173 24.12 14.75 -22.56
CA LEU A 173 24.59 13.37 -22.36
C LEU A 173 24.62 12.57 -23.67
N GLY A 174 24.15 13.14 -24.79
CA GLY A 174 23.98 12.42 -26.05
C GLY A 174 22.92 11.31 -25.99
N LEU A 175 21.93 11.44 -25.08
CA LEU A 175 20.87 10.45 -24.90
C LEU A 175 19.63 10.81 -25.70
N GLU A 176 18.89 9.80 -26.16
CA GLU A 176 17.66 10.00 -26.92
C GLU A 176 16.52 10.45 -26.00
N PHE A 177 16.07 11.70 -26.15
CA PHE A 177 14.89 12.25 -25.49
C PHE A 177 13.61 11.88 -26.26
N ARG A 178 12.63 11.31 -25.56
CA ARG A 178 11.28 11.05 -26.09
C ARG A 178 10.20 11.69 -25.22
N LEU A 179 9.13 12.15 -25.87
CA LEU A 179 7.83 12.41 -25.24
C LEU A 179 6.98 11.15 -25.47
N PRO A 180 6.90 10.20 -24.52
CA PRO A 180 6.25 8.92 -24.78
C PRO A 180 4.73 9.11 -24.92
N PRO A 181 4.02 8.23 -25.67
CA PRO A 181 2.57 8.26 -25.71
C PRO A 181 1.97 8.03 -24.33
N LEU A 182 1.03 8.88 -23.92
CA LEU A 182 0.34 8.83 -22.64
C LEU A 182 -1.15 8.54 -22.86
N ALA A 183 -1.73 7.67 -22.03
CA ALA A 183 -3.18 7.46 -21.93
C ALA A 183 -3.87 8.62 -21.18
N VAL A 184 -3.69 9.86 -21.62
CA VAL A 184 -4.18 11.07 -20.96
C VAL A 184 -4.78 12.02 -21.98
N SER A 185 -6.02 12.45 -21.75
CA SER A 185 -6.69 13.40 -22.64
C SER A 185 -6.23 14.83 -22.33
N PHE A 186 -5.49 15.45 -23.26
CA PHE A 186 -5.06 16.86 -23.17
C PHE A 186 -6.01 17.83 -23.88
N ALA A 187 -6.66 17.39 -24.96
CA ALA A 187 -7.69 18.12 -25.69
C ALA A 187 -9.09 17.51 -25.47
N PRO A 188 -10.19 18.28 -25.64
CA PRO A 188 -11.57 17.77 -25.57
C PRO A 188 -11.87 16.63 -26.55
N SER A 189 -11.29 16.73 -27.75
CA SER A 189 -11.44 15.81 -28.87
C SER A 189 -10.14 15.76 -29.70
N PRO A 190 -9.93 14.78 -30.60
CA PRO A 190 -8.67 14.64 -31.35
C PRO A 190 -8.33 15.78 -32.32
N ALA A 191 -9.30 16.63 -32.65
CA ALA A 191 -9.14 17.76 -33.58
C ALA A 191 -9.18 19.14 -32.88
N ALA A 192 -9.31 19.16 -31.54
CA ALA A 192 -9.32 20.38 -30.74
C ALA A 192 -7.94 20.67 -30.14
N ASP A 193 -7.65 21.95 -29.86
CA ASP A 193 -6.43 22.32 -29.15
C ASP A 193 -6.37 21.72 -27.72
N PRO A 194 -5.17 21.39 -27.22
CA PRO A 194 -4.99 20.97 -25.84
C PRO A 194 -5.24 22.16 -24.91
N VAL A 195 -6.21 22.04 -24.01
CA VAL A 195 -6.58 23.10 -23.05
C VAL A 195 -6.97 22.47 -21.71
N PRO A 196 -6.30 22.79 -20.58
CA PRO A 196 -6.56 22.15 -19.29
C PRO A 196 -7.98 22.35 -18.73
N GLY A 197 -8.53 21.32 -18.08
CA GLY A 197 -9.80 21.36 -17.36
C GLY A 197 -11.08 21.51 -18.21
N ARG A 198 -10.99 21.49 -19.54
CA ARG A 198 -12.17 21.48 -20.44
C ARG A 198 -12.90 20.13 -20.34
N PRO A 199 -14.23 20.07 -20.52
CA PRO A 199 -14.93 18.80 -20.68
C PRO A 199 -14.35 17.97 -21.83
N LEU A 200 -14.41 16.65 -21.72
CA LEU A 200 -14.12 15.72 -22.82
C LEU A 200 -15.42 15.36 -23.55
N ASP A 201 -15.31 15.10 -24.86
CA ASP A 201 -16.44 14.56 -25.62
C ASP A 201 -16.82 13.15 -25.10
N PRO A 202 -18.12 12.82 -25.03
CA PRO A 202 -18.56 11.50 -24.60
C PRO A 202 -18.17 10.43 -25.62
N ARG A 203 -17.66 9.28 -25.14
CA ARG A 203 -17.49 8.10 -25.99
C ARG A 203 -18.86 7.55 -26.43
N PRO A 204 -19.00 6.92 -27.62
CA PRO A 204 -20.27 6.33 -28.06
C PRO A 204 -20.86 5.29 -27.08
N TYR A 205 -19.99 4.55 -26.38
CA TYR A 205 -20.36 3.59 -25.33
C TYR A 205 -20.59 4.22 -23.94
N GLY A 206 -20.58 5.55 -23.82
CA GLY A 206 -20.71 6.27 -22.54
C GLY A 206 -19.49 6.10 -21.63
N ASN A 207 -19.73 6.08 -20.30
CA ASN A 207 -18.75 5.56 -19.34
C ASN A 207 -19.43 4.93 -18.11
N LEU A 208 -18.80 3.92 -17.49
CA LEU A 208 -19.33 3.13 -16.36
C LEU A 208 -19.90 3.95 -15.20
N HIS A 209 -19.34 5.13 -14.92
CA HIS A 209 -19.70 5.93 -13.75
C HIS A 209 -20.80 6.95 -14.02
N GLY A 210 -21.22 7.12 -15.28
CA GLY A 210 -22.09 8.23 -15.71
C GLY A 210 -21.48 9.63 -15.50
N ALA A 211 -20.20 9.72 -15.11
CA ALA A 211 -19.56 10.94 -14.68
C ALA A 211 -19.02 11.76 -15.85
N GLY A 212 -19.12 13.09 -15.75
CA GLY A 212 -18.44 14.01 -16.67
C GLY A 212 -16.92 13.95 -16.48
N ARG A 213 -16.18 13.87 -17.58
CA ARG A 213 -14.71 13.82 -17.61
C ARG A 213 -14.14 15.13 -18.15
N ARG A 214 -12.91 15.49 -17.75
CA ARG A 214 -12.20 16.69 -18.20
C ARG A 214 -10.78 16.38 -18.70
N THR A 215 -10.24 17.27 -19.51
CA THR A 215 -8.82 17.27 -19.92
C THR A 215 -7.89 17.45 -18.71
N CYS A 216 -6.65 16.98 -18.85
CA CYS A 216 -5.67 17.01 -17.76
C CYS A 216 -5.42 18.43 -17.22
N ARG A 217 -5.56 18.60 -15.90
CA ARG A 217 -5.28 19.85 -15.16
C ARG A 217 -3.84 19.94 -14.61
N LEU A 218 -2.94 19.09 -15.09
CA LEU A 218 -1.49 19.16 -14.79
C LEU A 218 -1.12 19.03 -13.30
N THR A 219 -1.88 18.25 -12.52
CA THR A 219 -1.84 18.26 -11.04
C THR A 219 -0.91 17.22 -10.37
N GLY A 220 -0.03 16.56 -11.14
CA GLY A 220 0.89 15.52 -10.62
C GLY A 220 0.23 14.26 -10.01
N ALA A 221 -1.09 14.10 -10.09
CA ALA A 221 -1.86 13.18 -9.24
C ALA A 221 -2.14 11.78 -9.85
N CYS A 222 -1.43 11.38 -10.91
CA CYS A 222 -1.80 10.19 -11.70
C CYS A 222 -1.84 8.91 -10.88
N ASP A 223 -0.87 8.71 -10.00
CA ASP A 223 -0.65 7.46 -9.28
C ASP A 223 -1.58 7.30 -8.07
N LEU A 224 -2.25 8.38 -7.68
CA LEU A 224 -3.34 8.35 -6.71
C LEU A 224 -4.71 8.14 -7.36
N GLY A 225 -4.79 8.09 -8.70
CA GLY A 225 -6.03 8.09 -9.48
C GLY A 225 -6.60 9.50 -9.70
N CYS A 226 -7.32 9.68 -10.82
CA CYS A 226 -7.64 11.01 -11.36
C CYS A 226 -9.09 11.44 -11.11
N ASN A 227 -9.29 12.36 -10.15
CA ASN A 227 -10.62 12.95 -9.87
C ASN A 227 -11.19 13.83 -10.99
N GLU A 228 -10.41 14.17 -12.02
CA GLU A 228 -10.89 14.88 -13.23
C GLU A 228 -11.35 13.91 -14.34
N GLY A 229 -11.10 12.60 -14.19
CA GLY A 229 -11.33 11.61 -15.25
C GLY A 229 -10.39 11.73 -16.46
N ALA A 230 -9.35 12.57 -16.40
CA ALA A 230 -8.46 12.87 -17.54
C ALA A 230 -7.58 11.71 -18.00
N LYS A 231 -7.23 10.79 -17.09
CA LYS A 231 -6.60 9.51 -17.43
C LYS A 231 -7.60 8.67 -18.23
N ASN A 232 -7.18 8.06 -19.32
CA ASN A 232 -7.99 7.14 -20.12
C ASN A 232 -7.89 5.72 -19.55
N THR A 233 -8.27 5.59 -18.28
CA THR A 233 -8.23 4.33 -17.52
C THR A 233 -9.21 3.29 -18.07
N LEU A 234 -9.03 2.04 -17.66
CA LEU A 234 -9.72 0.89 -18.26
C LEU A 234 -11.21 0.84 -17.90
N ASP A 235 -11.60 1.40 -16.76
CA ASP A 235 -12.98 1.67 -16.38
C ASP A 235 -13.65 2.67 -17.35
N HIS A 236 -12.96 3.73 -17.76
CA HIS A 236 -13.44 4.73 -18.73
C HIS A 236 -13.36 4.27 -20.21
N THR A 237 -12.62 3.19 -20.50
CA THR A 237 -12.38 2.71 -21.88
C THR A 237 -12.88 1.28 -22.06
N TYR A 238 -12.02 0.27 -21.94
CA TYR A 238 -12.32 -1.12 -22.27
C TYR A 238 -13.48 -1.71 -21.46
N LEU A 239 -13.58 -1.45 -20.15
CA LEU A 239 -14.67 -1.98 -19.31
C LEU A 239 -15.99 -1.23 -19.56
N SER A 240 -15.95 0.07 -19.90
CA SER A 240 -17.14 0.80 -20.36
C SER A 240 -17.69 0.19 -21.65
N ALA A 241 -16.82 -0.06 -22.64
CA ALA A 241 -17.21 -0.70 -23.89
C ALA A 241 -17.67 -2.16 -23.69
N ALA A 242 -16.99 -2.94 -22.84
CA ALA A 242 -17.41 -4.29 -22.49
C ALA A 242 -18.82 -4.31 -21.87
N ARG A 243 -19.12 -3.39 -20.94
CA ARG A 243 -20.44 -3.28 -20.32
C ARG A 243 -21.51 -2.81 -21.30
N HIS A 244 -21.17 -1.92 -22.23
CA HIS A 244 -22.05 -1.52 -23.33
C HIS A 244 -22.42 -2.73 -24.22
N HIS A 245 -21.47 -3.64 -24.47
CA HIS A 245 -21.72 -4.93 -25.13
C HIS A 245 -22.23 -6.05 -24.19
N GLY A 246 -22.76 -5.69 -23.01
CA GLY A 246 -23.46 -6.63 -22.13
C GLY A 246 -22.60 -7.45 -21.16
N ALA A 247 -21.29 -7.21 -21.06
CA ALA A 247 -20.44 -7.88 -20.07
C ALA A 247 -20.90 -7.59 -18.63
N ASP A 248 -20.83 -8.61 -17.76
CA ASP A 248 -21.14 -8.46 -16.34
C ASP A 248 -19.89 -8.16 -15.51
N LEU A 249 -19.91 -7.08 -14.73
CA LEU A 249 -18.74 -6.55 -14.02
C LEU A 249 -18.96 -6.63 -12.51
N ARG A 250 -18.41 -7.69 -11.88
CA ARG A 250 -18.65 -8.01 -10.47
C ARG A 250 -17.51 -7.53 -9.59
N THR A 251 -17.67 -6.34 -9.00
CA THR A 251 -16.75 -5.78 -8.00
C THR A 251 -16.94 -6.41 -6.62
N GLY A 252 -15.90 -6.40 -5.78
CA GLY A 252 -15.90 -7.08 -4.48
C GLY A 252 -15.81 -8.60 -4.56
N HIS A 253 -15.57 -9.18 -5.74
CA HIS A 253 -15.57 -10.63 -5.99
C HIS A 253 -14.14 -11.14 -6.20
N GLU A 254 -13.55 -11.70 -5.14
CA GLU A 254 -12.20 -12.25 -5.16
C GLU A 254 -12.22 -13.76 -5.46
N ALA A 255 -11.61 -14.17 -6.56
CA ALA A 255 -11.42 -15.59 -6.85
C ALA A 255 -10.46 -16.23 -5.84
N LEU A 256 -10.80 -17.43 -5.36
CA LEU A 256 -10.02 -18.18 -4.37
C LEU A 256 -9.33 -19.41 -4.97
N ARG A 257 -9.97 -20.07 -5.94
CA ARG A 257 -9.52 -21.33 -6.54
C ARG A 257 -10.18 -21.52 -7.91
N VAL A 258 -9.47 -22.17 -8.82
CA VAL A 258 -9.97 -22.58 -10.13
C VAL A 258 -9.92 -24.11 -10.26
N ARG A 259 -10.84 -24.72 -11.00
CA ARG A 259 -10.95 -26.18 -11.16
C ARG A 259 -11.40 -26.52 -12.58
N ALA A 260 -10.71 -27.44 -13.26
CA ALA A 260 -11.23 -28.06 -14.47
C ALA A 260 -12.46 -28.94 -14.14
N LEU A 261 -13.44 -29.00 -15.05
CA LEU A 261 -14.67 -29.77 -14.88
C LEU A 261 -14.65 -31.08 -15.68
N PRO A 262 -15.24 -32.19 -15.17
CA PRO A 262 -15.51 -33.38 -15.96
C PRO A 262 -16.41 -33.03 -17.16
N GLY A 263 -15.96 -33.38 -18.37
CA GLY A 263 -16.62 -32.98 -19.62
C GLY A 263 -16.09 -31.70 -20.27
N GLY A 264 -15.18 -30.97 -19.61
CA GLY A 264 -14.58 -29.73 -20.11
C GLY A 264 -15.15 -28.47 -19.45
N GLY A 265 -14.50 -27.34 -19.70
CA GLY A 265 -14.79 -26.07 -19.02
C GLY A 265 -14.26 -26.04 -17.57
N TYR A 266 -14.58 -24.95 -16.87
CA TYR A 266 -13.98 -24.60 -15.59
C TYR A 266 -15.01 -24.11 -14.57
N ALA A 267 -14.71 -24.33 -13.29
CA ALA A 267 -15.37 -23.71 -12.15
C ALA A 267 -14.41 -22.79 -11.40
N VAL A 268 -14.87 -21.59 -11.08
CA VAL A 268 -14.19 -20.60 -10.26
C VAL A 268 -14.90 -20.50 -8.92
N ASP A 269 -14.21 -20.88 -7.85
CA ASP A 269 -14.69 -20.67 -6.48
C ASP A 269 -14.23 -19.28 -6.03
N TYR A 270 -15.17 -18.41 -5.66
CA TYR A 270 -14.91 -17.03 -5.30
C TYR A 270 -15.57 -16.63 -3.99
N VAL A 271 -15.17 -15.47 -3.46
CA VAL A 271 -15.73 -14.85 -2.28
C VAL A 271 -16.19 -13.43 -2.58
N ARG A 272 -17.36 -13.06 -2.09
CA ARG A 272 -17.89 -11.70 -2.13
C ARG A 272 -17.59 -10.98 -0.82
N HIS A 273 -16.80 -9.92 -0.90
CA HIS A 273 -16.52 -8.97 0.17
C HIS A 273 -17.66 -7.97 0.30
N ASP A 274 -18.04 -7.61 1.53
CA ASP A 274 -18.91 -6.45 1.77
C ASP A 274 -18.06 -5.18 1.71
N THR A 275 -18.01 -4.57 0.52
CA THR A 275 -17.30 -3.32 0.28
C THR A 275 -18.06 -2.07 0.75
N THR A 276 -19.23 -2.24 1.37
CA THR A 276 -20.06 -1.13 1.93
C THR A 276 -19.91 -0.99 3.44
N ALA A 277 -19.53 -2.06 4.15
CA ALA A 277 -19.24 -2.02 5.58
C ALA A 277 -17.98 -1.18 5.89
N GLY A 278 -18.16 -0.05 6.60
CA GLY A 278 -17.03 0.74 7.10
C GLY A 278 -16.28 0.07 8.26
N PRO A 279 -15.08 0.55 8.66
CA PRO A 279 -14.18 -0.12 9.62
C PRO A 279 -14.67 -0.30 11.08
N ARG A 280 -15.95 -0.05 11.35
CA ARG A 280 -16.63 -0.29 12.64
C ARG A 280 -17.89 -1.14 12.50
N GLY A 281 -18.25 -1.55 11.29
CA GLY A 281 -19.31 -2.51 11.04
C GLY A 281 -18.86 -3.91 11.47
N ARG A 282 -19.76 -4.66 12.12
CA ARG A 282 -19.54 -6.08 12.41
C ARG A 282 -19.77 -6.86 11.12
N ALA A 283 -18.76 -6.87 10.24
CA ALA A 283 -18.84 -7.43 8.89
C ALA A 283 -19.46 -8.83 8.88
N ALA A 284 -20.44 -9.03 7.99
CA ALA A 284 -20.98 -10.36 7.73
C ALA A 284 -19.88 -11.26 7.15
N GLY A 285 -19.90 -12.55 7.51
CA GLY A 285 -18.91 -13.51 7.05
C GLY A 285 -18.84 -13.54 5.51
N PRO A 286 -17.64 -13.50 4.89
CA PRO A 286 -17.51 -13.40 3.43
C PRO A 286 -18.29 -14.49 2.69
N THR A 287 -19.24 -14.10 1.84
CA THR A 287 -20.11 -15.07 1.14
C THR A 287 -19.32 -15.82 0.07
N ARG A 288 -19.29 -17.15 0.12
CA ARG A 288 -18.66 -17.98 -0.93
C ARG A 288 -19.67 -18.42 -1.97
N ALA A 289 -19.25 -18.48 -3.23
CA ALA A 289 -20.02 -19.00 -4.35
C ALA A 289 -19.10 -19.61 -5.43
N THR A 290 -19.69 -20.31 -6.39
CA THR A 290 -18.99 -20.92 -7.53
C THR A 290 -19.67 -20.52 -8.83
N LEU A 291 -18.88 -20.05 -9.80
CA LEU A 291 -19.31 -19.73 -11.16
C LEU A 291 -18.67 -20.74 -12.13
N ARG A 292 -19.43 -21.22 -13.12
CA ARG A 292 -18.96 -22.13 -14.17
C ARG A 292 -18.80 -21.40 -15.51
N CYS A 293 -17.96 -21.94 -16.37
CA CYS A 293 -17.72 -21.38 -17.70
C CYS A 293 -17.12 -22.38 -18.68
N ASP A 294 -17.32 -22.13 -19.98
CA ASP A 294 -16.64 -22.88 -21.05
C ASP A 294 -15.15 -22.52 -21.13
N ARG A 295 -14.82 -21.25 -20.88
CA ARG A 295 -13.47 -20.68 -20.93
C ARG A 295 -13.18 -19.83 -19.70
N LEU A 296 -11.93 -19.84 -19.27
CA LEU A 296 -11.47 -19.10 -18.11
C LEU A 296 -10.22 -18.30 -18.47
N ILE A 297 -10.26 -16.99 -18.26
CA ILE A 297 -9.14 -16.07 -18.53
C ILE A 297 -8.61 -15.54 -17.20
N LEU A 298 -7.33 -15.81 -16.94
CA LEU A 298 -6.63 -15.30 -15.77
C LEU A 298 -5.96 -13.97 -16.11
N ALA A 299 -6.45 -12.90 -15.50
CA ALA A 299 -5.98 -11.54 -15.66
C ALA A 299 -5.83 -10.81 -14.30
N ALA A 300 -5.59 -11.57 -13.23
CA ALA A 300 -5.48 -11.09 -11.86
C ALA A 300 -4.13 -10.38 -11.57
N GLY A 301 -3.32 -10.18 -12.60
CA GLY A 301 -1.98 -9.63 -12.54
C GLY A 301 -0.95 -10.65 -12.11
N THR A 302 0.32 -10.36 -12.42
CA THR A 302 1.53 -11.12 -12.11
C THR A 302 1.46 -11.97 -10.83
N TYR A 303 1.15 -11.36 -9.68
CA TYR A 303 1.02 -12.09 -8.42
C TYR A 303 -0.31 -12.84 -8.24
N GLY A 304 -1.42 -12.28 -8.71
CA GLY A 304 -2.75 -12.86 -8.51
C GLY A 304 -2.94 -14.14 -9.33
N THR A 305 -2.56 -14.11 -10.60
CA THR A 305 -2.65 -15.26 -11.50
C THR A 305 -1.69 -16.37 -11.10
N THR A 306 -0.43 -16.05 -10.79
CA THR A 306 0.56 -17.03 -10.30
C THR A 306 0.12 -17.66 -8.97
N TYR A 307 -0.44 -16.86 -8.04
CA TYR A 307 -1.03 -17.36 -6.79
C TYR A 307 -2.20 -18.33 -7.03
N LEU A 308 -3.14 -17.96 -7.91
CA LEU A 308 -4.32 -18.79 -8.23
C LEU A 308 -3.92 -20.13 -8.86
N LEU A 309 -2.96 -20.12 -9.80
CA LEU A 309 -2.44 -21.33 -10.44
C LEU A 309 -1.72 -22.23 -9.43
N LEU A 310 -0.78 -21.69 -8.65
CA LEU A 310 -0.07 -22.46 -7.62
C LEU A 310 -1.04 -23.07 -6.58
N ARG A 311 -2.04 -22.30 -6.14
CA ARG A 311 -3.05 -22.73 -5.15
C ARG A 311 -4.05 -23.75 -5.71
N SER A 312 -4.18 -23.81 -7.03
CA SER A 312 -5.12 -24.68 -7.74
C SER A 312 -4.44 -25.87 -8.42
N ARG A 313 -3.12 -26.06 -8.24
CA ARG A 313 -2.34 -27.11 -8.93
C ARG A 313 -2.89 -28.54 -8.74
N THR A 314 -3.47 -28.83 -7.58
CA THR A 314 -4.16 -30.12 -7.29
C THR A 314 -5.44 -30.35 -8.11
N HIS A 315 -5.98 -29.30 -8.75
CA HIS A 315 -7.14 -29.34 -9.64
C HIS A 315 -6.78 -29.04 -11.11
N LEU A 316 -5.49 -28.83 -11.39
CA LEU A 316 -4.92 -28.55 -12.70
C LEU A 316 -3.61 -29.36 -12.87
N PRO A 317 -3.68 -30.71 -12.91
CA PRO A 317 -2.51 -31.57 -12.76
C PRO A 317 -1.46 -31.45 -13.87
N ALA A 318 -1.85 -31.02 -15.08
CA ALA A 318 -0.93 -30.84 -16.21
C ALA A 318 -0.11 -29.52 -16.18
N LEU A 319 -0.19 -28.71 -15.11
CA LEU A 319 0.55 -27.45 -15.03
C LEU A 319 2.07 -27.66 -15.00
N CYS A 320 2.73 -27.10 -16.02
CA CYS A 320 4.18 -27.10 -16.24
C CYS A 320 5.02 -26.81 -14.96
N PRO A 321 6.17 -27.49 -14.77
CA PRO A 321 7.15 -27.15 -13.73
C PRO A 321 7.62 -25.69 -13.73
N ALA A 322 7.58 -24.99 -14.87
CA ALA A 322 7.94 -23.57 -14.99
C ALA A 322 6.98 -22.61 -14.26
N LEU A 323 5.85 -23.09 -13.73
CA LEU A 323 4.95 -22.28 -12.89
C LEU A 323 5.67 -21.78 -11.62
N GLY A 324 5.70 -20.46 -11.47
CA GLY A 324 6.44 -19.71 -10.46
C GLY A 324 7.70 -19.02 -11.01
N THR A 325 8.25 -19.47 -12.13
CA THR A 325 9.57 -19.03 -12.62
C THR A 325 9.53 -17.76 -13.49
N ARG A 326 10.71 -17.22 -13.80
CA ARG A 326 10.94 -16.02 -14.63
C ARG A 326 10.30 -14.74 -14.08
N PHE A 327 10.15 -14.61 -12.76
CA PHE A 327 9.75 -13.33 -12.17
C PHE A 327 10.86 -12.28 -12.36
N SER A 328 10.47 -11.07 -12.76
CA SER A 328 11.35 -9.91 -12.92
C SER A 328 10.65 -8.66 -12.36
N THR A 329 11.46 -7.68 -11.94
CA THR A 329 11.01 -6.36 -11.49
C THR A 329 10.88 -5.36 -12.65
N ASN A 330 11.01 -5.83 -13.90
CA ASN A 330 11.14 -5.03 -15.12
C ASN A 330 12.21 -3.92 -14.98
N GLY A 331 13.27 -4.26 -14.23
CA GLY A 331 14.41 -3.39 -13.96
C GLY A 331 14.14 -2.14 -13.12
N ASP A 332 13.01 -2.08 -12.41
CA ASP A 332 12.56 -0.90 -11.67
C ASP A 332 13.57 -0.40 -10.62
N LEU A 333 13.96 0.87 -10.71
CA LEU A 333 14.82 1.56 -9.76
C LEU A 333 14.35 3.00 -9.53
N LEU A 334 14.02 3.33 -8.28
CA LEU A 334 13.69 4.69 -7.86
C LEU A 334 14.93 5.43 -7.33
N GLY A 335 15.26 6.55 -7.95
CA GLY A 335 16.25 7.53 -7.48
C GLY A 335 15.67 8.94 -7.45
N PHE A 336 16.45 9.92 -7.02
CA PHE A 336 16.02 11.32 -6.93
C PHE A 336 17.13 12.26 -7.40
N ALA A 337 16.81 13.16 -8.32
CA ALA A 337 17.53 14.42 -8.44
C ALA A 337 17.07 15.35 -7.30
N VAL A 338 18.00 16.04 -6.63
CA VAL A 338 17.72 16.90 -5.47
C VAL A 338 18.55 18.18 -5.46
N ASN A 339 18.03 19.25 -4.88
CA ASN A 339 18.69 20.58 -4.80
C ASN A 339 19.14 21.11 -6.18
N ALA A 340 18.30 21.01 -7.20
CA ALA A 340 18.61 21.52 -8.54
C ALA A 340 18.99 23.02 -8.52
N ARG A 341 20.00 23.40 -9.30
CA ARG A 341 20.51 24.76 -9.44
C ARG A 341 20.82 25.14 -10.88
N ALA A 342 20.79 26.44 -11.15
CA ALA A 342 21.32 27.08 -12.35
C ALA A 342 22.03 28.37 -11.89
N ASP A 343 23.24 28.63 -12.39
CA ASP A 343 24.03 29.84 -12.11
C ASP A 343 24.13 30.17 -10.61
N GLY A 344 24.38 29.13 -9.80
CA GLY A 344 24.43 29.18 -8.34
C GLY A 344 23.07 29.29 -7.64
N ARG A 345 22.01 29.74 -8.32
CA ARG A 345 20.66 29.93 -7.78
C ARG A 345 19.86 28.62 -7.80
N PRO A 346 18.84 28.44 -6.93
CA PRO A 346 17.93 27.29 -7.02
C PRO A 346 17.18 27.26 -8.35
N ARG A 347 17.07 26.08 -8.96
CA ARG A 347 16.31 25.83 -10.20
C ARG A 347 15.05 25.02 -9.85
N PRO A 348 13.85 25.61 -9.90
CA PRO A 348 12.62 24.84 -9.75
C PRO A 348 12.49 23.80 -10.87
N LEU A 349 12.19 22.56 -10.50
CA LEU A 349 11.80 21.48 -11.41
C LEU A 349 10.27 21.29 -11.42
N LEU A 350 9.57 21.73 -10.37
CA LEU A 350 8.12 21.69 -10.22
C LEU A 350 7.51 20.29 -10.52
N PRO A 351 7.89 19.24 -9.77
CA PRO A 351 7.37 17.87 -9.97
C PRO A 351 5.85 17.74 -9.82
N SER A 352 5.20 18.73 -9.19
CA SER A 352 3.75 18.84 -9.07
C SER A 352 3.03 19.31 -10.33
N ARG A 353 3.76 19.84 -11.33
CA ARG A 353 3.19 20.35 -12.57
C ARG A 353 3.34 19.35 -13.72
N GLY A 354 2.22 19.04 -14.36
CA GLY A 354 2.09 18.06 -15.43
C GLY A 354 1.43 16.74 -14.96
N PRO A 355 1.27 15.75 -15.84
CA PRO A 355 1.15 14.36 -15.45
C PRO A 355 2.39 13.88 -14.67
N VAL A 356 2.30 12.72 -14.00
CA VAL A 356 3.43 12.14 -13.27
C VAL A 356 4.64 11.96 -14.19
N ILE A 357 4.49 11.27 -15.33
CA ILE A 357 5.54 11.20 -16.37
C ILE A 357 5.18 12.09 -17.54
N THR A 358 6.17 12.80 -18.10
CA THR A 358 6.04 13.65 -19.29
C THR A 358 7.07 13.35 -20.37
N ALA A 359 8.24 12.84 -20.00
CA ALA A 359 9.35 12.53 -20.89
C ALA A 359 10.18 11.34 -20.38
N SER A 360 10.86 10.68 -21.32
CA SER A 360 11.70 9.52 -21.08
C SER A 360 13.01 9.61 -21.86
N LEU A 361 14.12 9.18 -21.24
CA LEU A 361 15.41 8.98 -21.91
C LEU A 361 15.60 7.49 -22.22
N ARG A 362 15.90 7.14 -23.48
CA ARG A 362 16.35 5.76 -23.82
C ARG A 362 17.83 5.63 -23.45
N LEU A 363 18.19 4.55 -22.76
CA LEU A 363 19.58 4.19 -22.48
C LEU A 363 20.08 3.19 -23.54
N PRO A 364 21.33 3.30 -24.01
CA PRO A 364 21.91 2.32 -24.94
C PRO A 364 21.88 0.88 -24.41
N ASP A 365 21.65 -0.06 -25.33
CA ASP A 365 21.75 -1.51 -25.18
C ASP A 365 22.86 -2.03 -26.12
N ALA A 366 23.64 -3.03 -25.72
CA ALA A 366 24.64 -3.66 -26.63
C ALA A 366 24.00 -4.45 -27.80
N LEU A 367 22.67 -4.52 -27.86
CA LEU A 367 21.92 -5.00 -29.02
C LEU A 367 21.61 -3.89 -30.04
N ASP A 368 21.88 -2.62 -29.73
CA ASP A 368 21.66 -1.48 -30.64
C ASP A 368 22.68 -1.43 -31.80
N ASP A 369 23.87 -2.04 -31.62
CA ASP A 369 24.94 -2.11 -32.63
C ASP A 369 25.03 -3.48 -33.35
N GLY A 370 24.21 -4.45 -32.95
CA GLY A 370 24.19 -5.81 -33.48
C GLY A 370 25.37 -6.71 -33.06
N THR A 371 26.39 -6.19 -32.37
CA THR A 371 27.59 -6.94 -31.97
C THR A 371 27.45 -7.66 -30.63
N GLY A 372 26.66 -7.10 -29.70
CA GLY A 372 26.52 -7.63 -28.34
C GLY A 372 25.96 -9.05 -28.24
N ALA A 373 25.25 -9.53 -29.27
CA ALA A 373 24.73 -10.89 -29.33
C ALA A 373 25.83 -11.98 -29.29
N ALA A 374 27.03 -11.69 -29.82
CA ALA A 374 28.12 -12.65 -29.90
C ALA A 374 29.03 -12.71 -28.66
N SER A 375 28.98 -11.70 -27.78
CA SER A 375 29.93 -11.57 -26.66
C SER A 375 29.56 -12.34 -25.40
N GLY A 376 28.29 -12.73 -25.25
CA GLY A 376 27.75 -13.37 -24.04
C GLY A 376 27.79 -12.49 -22.78
N ALA A 377 28.20 -11.22 -22.88
CA ALA A 377 28.42 -10.34 -21.74
C ALA A 377 27.11 -9.71 -21.24
N ALA A 378 26.71 -10.04 -20.01
CA ALA A 378 25.54 -9.45 -19.35
C ALA A 378 25.72 -7.98 -18.90
N SER A 379 26.68 -7.23 -19.47
CA SER A 379 27.06 -5.88 -19.04
C SER A 379 26.04 -4.80 -19.42
N GLU A 380 25.45 -4.91 -20.61
CA GLU A 380 24.87 -3.76 -21.32
C GLU A 380 23.39 -3.87 -21.71
N ARG A 381 22.65 -4.78 -21.07
CA ARG A 381 21.17 -4.82 -21.11
C ARG A 381 20.55 -3.42 -20.90
N GLY A 382 19.72 -2.97 -21.84
CA GLY A 382 19.18 -1.60 -21.93
C GLY A 382 18.06 -1.26 -20.95
N GLY A 383 17.57 -0.02 -21.05
CA GLY A 383 16.50 0.51 -20.19
C GLY A 383 16.13 1.96 -20.50
N TYR A 384 15.33 2.56 -19.61
CA TYR A 384 14.84 3.94 -19.71
C TYR A 384 14.97 4.67 -18.37
N ILE A 385 14.99 6.02 -18.43
CA ILE A 385 14.84 6.91 -17.26
C ILE A 385 13.72 7.90 -17.55
N GLU A 386 12.69 7.91 -16.72
CA GLU A 386 11.50 8.77 -16.84
C GLU A 386 11.44 9.80 -15.70
N ASP A 387 10.83 10.97 -15.97
CA ASP A 387 10.65 12.00 -14.96
C ASP A 387 9.42 11.72 -14.07
N GLY A 388 9.59 11.62 -12.76
CA GLY A 388 8.49 11.30 -11.84
C GLY A 388 7.93 12.54 -11.12
N GLY A 389 6.66 12.85 -11.35
CA GLY A 389 5.91 13.89 -10.64
C GLY A 389 5.15 13.39 -9.40
N TYR A 390 4.61 14.31 -8.60
CA TYR A 390 3.77 13.99 -7.44
C TYR A 390 2.87 15.18 -7.05
N PRO A 391 1.65 14.97 -6.53
CA PRO A 391 0.68 16.07 -6.34
C PRO A 391 1.06 17.05 -5.23
N GLU A 392 0.57 18.28 -5.30
CA GLU A 392 0.94 19.40 -4.41
C GLU A 392 0.76 19.11 -2.90
N PHE A 393 -0.24 18.32 -2.48
CA PHE A 393 -0.38 17.97 -1.07
C PHE A 393 0.75 17.02 -0.58
N VAL A 394 1.34 16.23 -1.48
CA VAL A 394 2.56 15.45 -1.18
C VAL A 394 3.76 16.38 -1.09
N GLN A 395 3.76 17.51 -1.82
CA GLN A 395 4.72 18.60 -1.61
C GLN A 395 4.62 19.13 -0.16
N TRP A 396 3.41 19.44 0.33
CA TRP A 396 3.19 19.88 1.71
C TRP A 396 3.55 18.83 2.77
N LEU A 397 3.26 17.54 2.52
CA LEU A 397 3.74 16.45 3.36
C LEU A 397 5.27 16.43 3.39
N VAL A 398 5.93 16.41 2.22
CA VAL A 398 7.39 16.50 2.05
C VAL A 398 7.96 17.85 2.54
N GLU A 399 7.11 18.80 2.95
CA GLU A 399 7.45 20.06 3.62
C GLU A 399 7.08 20.08 5.12
N SER A 400 6.66 18.96 5.73
CA SER A 400 6.14 18.92 7.12
C SER A 400 7.05 18.30 8.22
N ALA A 401 7.50 17.03 8.14
CA ALA A 401 8.13 16.32 9.29
C ALA A 401 9.63 16.58 9.64
N ARG A 402 10.20 17.75 9.29
CA ARG A 402 11.43 18.27 9.94
C ARG A 402 11.09 19.43 10.87
N VAL A 403 10.34 19.11 11.91
CA VAL A 403 10.64 19.63 13.25
C VAL A 403 11.67 18.65 13.86
N PRO A 404 12.80 19.10 14.44
CA PRO A 404 13.95 18.23 14.68
C PRO A 404 13.77 17.25 15.85
N GLN A 405 13.41 15.99 15.54
CA GLN A 405 13.43 14.84 16.48
C GLN A 405 13.90 13.54 15.80
N GLY A 406 15.05 13.57 15.12
CA GLY A 406 15.45 12.52 14.15
C GLY A 406 15.91 11.16 14.71
N LEU A 407 16.40 11.07 15.96
CA LEU A 407 17.14 9.88 16.41
C LEU A 407 16.28 8.67 16.83
N SER A 408 15.13 8.91 17.48
CA SER A 408 14.34 7.87 18.16
C SER A 408 13.31 7.14 17.26
N ARG A 409 13.19 7.57 16.00
CA ARG A 409 12.26 7.02 15.01
C ARG A 409 12.99 6.13 14.00
N ALA A 410 14.14 6.57 13.49
CA ALA A 410 15.02 5.78 12.64
C ALA A 410 15.50 4.48 13.32
N THR A 411 15.81 4.54 14.62
CA THR A 411 16.14 3.36 15.45
C THR A 411 14.98 2.37 15.57
N ARG A 412 13.73 2.85 15.64
CA ARG A 412 12.54 1.99 15.73
C ARG A 412 12.25 1.27 14.40
N PHE A 413 12.38 1.99 13.29
CA PHE A 413 12.33 1.42 11.94
C PHE A 413 13.46 0.39 11.70
N ALA A 414 14.68 0.69 12.17
CA ALA A 414 15.80 -0.25 12.12
C ALA A 414 15.53 -1.52 12.97
N LEU A 415 14.95 -1.39 14.16
CA LEU A 415 14.55 -2.51 15.01
C LEU A 415 13.44 -3.36 14.36
N GLY A 416 12.45 -2.74 13.70
CA GLY A 416 11.46 -3.45 12.87
C GLY A 416 12.12 -4.25 11.75
N ARG A 417 13.02 -3.61 10.98
CA ARG A 417 13.81 -4.26 9.92
C ARG A 417 14.70 -5.40 10.42
N VAL A 418 15.29 -5.28 11.62
CA VAL A 418 16.07 -6.36 12.25
C VAL A 418 15.16 -7.51 12.71
N ARG A 419 14.02 -7.21 13.33
CA ARG A 419 13.03 -8.22 13.77
C ARG A 419 12.48 -9.03 12.59
N ALA A 420 12.14 -8.37 11.49
CA ALA A 420 11.68 -9.04 10.26
C ALA A 420 12.78 -9.94 9.66
N ARG A 421 14.05 -9.49 9.67
CA ARG A 421 15.20 -10.30 9.21
C ARG A 421 15.48 -11.53 10.08
N LEU A 422 15.19 -11.47 11.38
CA LEU A 422 15.43 -12.58 12.32
C LEU A 422 14.29 -13.62 12.40
N THR A 423 13.08 -13.29 11.92
CA THR A 423 11.88 -14.16 12.07
C THR A 423 11.45 -14.88 10.80
N ALA A 424 12.10 -14.60 9.66
CA ALA A 424 11.98 -15.34 8.39
C ALA A 424 10.53 -15.62 7.92
N SER A 425 9.58 -14.73 8.26
CA SER A 425 8.14 -14.91 8.06
C SER A 425 7.54 -13.71 7.30
N PRO A 426 6.69 -13.93 6.28
CA PRO A 426 6.07 -12.84 5.53
C PRO A 426 4.87 -12.24 6.31
N ASP A 427 5.11 -11.11 6.97
CA ASP A 427 4.08 -10.28 7.61
C ASP A 427 3.53 -9.24 6.61
N PRO A 428 2.22 -9.22 6.27
CA PRO A 428 1.68 -8.35 5.23
C PRO A 428 1.44 -6.90 5.63
N ALA A 429 1.48 -6.55 6.93
CA ALA A 429 0.87 -5.31 7.46
C ALA A 429 1.69 -4.01 7.25
N LEU A 430 2.47 -3.88 6.17
CA LEU A 430 3.45 -2.80 5.98
C LEU A 430 2.81 -1.39 5.83
N SER A 431 1.59 -1.30 5.32
CA SER A 431 0.91 -0.03 4.99
C SER A 431 0.77 0.95 6.16
N LYS A 432 0.81 0.45 7.40
CA LYS A 432 0.66 1.27 8.61
C LYS A 432 1.91 2.07 8.97
N GLU A 433 3.11 1.56 8.69
CA GLU A 433 4.36 2.22 9.08
C GLU A 433 4.80 3.31 8.08
N LEU A 434 4.30 3.28 6.84
CA LEU A 434 4.58 4.27 5.80
C LEU A 434 3.96 5.66 6.08
N SER A 435 2.98 5.75 6.98
CA SER A 435 2.24 6.99 7.25
C SER A 435 3.01 8.04 8.07
N ASP A 436 4.12 7.67 8.74
CA ASP A 436 4.69 8.45 9.85
C ASP A 436 5.95 9.30 9.48
N LEU A 437 6.33 9.44 8.19
CA LEU A 437 7.74 9.65 7.79
C LEU A 437 8.14 10.88 6.93
N LEU A 438 7.27 11.84 6.56
CA LEU A 438 7.59 12.87 5.52
C LEU A 438 7.31 14.33 5.96
N GLY A 439 8.04 15.38 5.56
CA GLY A 439 9.42 15.60 5.10
C GLY A 439 10.28 16.25 6.20
N ARG A 440 10.62 17.56 6.27
CA ARG A 440 10.61 18.68 5.29
C ARG A 440 11.77 18.53 4.27
N GLY A 441 11.94 19.29 3.18
CA GLY A 441 11.26 20.47 2.60
C GLY A 441 12.29 21.43 1.98
N LEU A 442 11.88 22.46 1.21
CA LEU A 442 12.72 23.24 0.24
C LEU A 442 13.35 22.41 -0.89
N LEU A 443 13.70 21.15 -0.60
CA LEU A 443 14.00 20.11 -1.56
C LEU A 443 12.85 19.90 -2.56
N SER A 444 11.60 19.92 -2.10
CA SER A 444 10.39 19.55 -2.85
C SER A 444 10.33 20.11 -4.28
N SER A 445 10.27 21.44 -4.44
CA SER A 445 10.18 22.09 -5.75
C SER A 445 11.46 22.03 -6.60
N THR A 446 12.60 21.66 -5.99
CA THR A 446 13.94 21.54 -6.61
C THR A 446 14.43 20.09 -6.69
N SER A 447 13.53 19.12 -6.47
CA SER A 447 13.82 17.68 -6.51
C SER A 447 12.83 16.97 -7.41
N LEU A 448 13.32 15.99 -8.15
CA LEU A 448 12.57 15.23 -9.14
C LEU A 448 12.89 13.75 -8.95
N PRO A 449 11.91 12.91 -8.55
CA PRO A 449 12.00 11.47 -8.71
C PRO A 449 12.46 11.11 -10.13
N LEU A 450 13.44 10.22 -10.21
CA LEU A 450 13.88 9.59 -11.46
C LEU A 450 13.45 8.13 -11.41
N LEU A 451 12.67 7.74 -12.41
CA LEU A 451 12.09 6.40 -12.53
C LEU A 451 12.89 5.62 -13.56
N GLY A 452 13.79 4.77 -13.09
CA GLY A 452 14.54 3.85 -13.95
C GLY A 452 13.77 2.54 -14.15
N MET A 453 13.79 2.00 -15.36
CA MET A 453 13.24 0.68 -15.72
C MET A 453 14.07 0.07 -16.85
N GLY A 454 13.90 -1.23 -17.14
CA GLY A 454 14.70 -1.89 -18.17
C GLY A 454 14.79 -3.41 -18.03
N ARG A 455 15.87 -3.98 -18.56
CA ARG A 455 15.98 -5.43 -18.79
C ARG A 455 16.74 -6.16 -17.69
N ASP A 456 16.21 -6.17 -16.46
CA ASP A 456 16.74 -7.05 -15.41
C ASP A 456 16.65 -8.52 -15.80
N ILE A 457 17.49 -9.36 -15.21
CA ILE A 457 17.46 -10.81 -15.46
C ILE A 457 16.22 -11.38 -14.75
N PRO A 458 15.34 -12.12 -15.44
CA PRO A 458 14.18 -12.76 -14.84
C PRO A 458 14.58 -14.07 -14.14
N ASP A 459 15.35 -13.98 -13.06
CA ASP A 459 15.81 -15.11 -12.24
C ASP A 459 14.87 -15.43 -11.05
N GLY A 460 13.82 -14.64 -10.85
CA GLY A 460 12.93 -14.76 -9.71
C GLY A 460 12.01 -15.97 -9.74
N VAL A 461 11.77 -16.56 -8.57
CA VAL A 461 10.87 -17.70 -8.38
C VAL A 461 9.80 -17.40 -7.33
N MET A 462 8.54 -17.44 -7.72
CA MET A 462 7.39 -17.39 -6.83
C MET A 462 7.03 -18.79 -6.33
N THR A 463 6.71 -18.92 -5.05
CA THR A 463 6.22 -20.16 -4.44
C THR A 463 5.08 -19.87 -3.46
N LEU A 464 4.39 -20.93 -3.00
CA LEU A 464 3.49 -20.82 -1.85
C LEU A 464 4.17 -21.31 -0.59
N ARG A 465 4.23 -20.44 0.43
CA ARG A 465 4.71 -20.74 1.76
C ARG A 465 3.61 -20.41 2.77
N ASP A 466 3.21 -21.42 3.55
CA ASP A 466 2.12 -21.32 4.54
C ASP A 466 0.81 -20.76 3.94
N GLY A 467 0.53 -21.08 2.67
CA GLY A 467 -0.63 -20.61 1.91
C GLY A 467 -0.56 -19.15 1.41
N ARG A 468 0.56 -18.45 1.65
CA ARG A 468 0.87 -17.10 1.14
C ARG A 468 1.83 -17.18 -0.05
N LEU A 469 1.81 -16.17 -0.92
CA LEU A 469 2.80 -16.04 -1.99
C LEU A 469 4.12 -15.51 -1.42
N ASP A 470 5.22 -16.22 -1.65
CA ASP A 470 6.59 -15.77 -1.37
C ASP A 470 7.37 -15.67 -2.69
N VAL A 471 8.35 -14.77 -2.77
CA VAL A 471 9.11 -14.49 -4.00
C VAL A 471 10.60 -14.47 -3.70
N ALA A 472 11.29 -15.52 -4.15
CA ALA A 472 12.74 -15.62 -4.11
C ALA A 472 13.34 -14.89 -5.33
N TRP A 473 13.79 -13.66 -5.11
CA TRP A 473 14.49 -12.82 -6.08
C TRP A 473 15.49 -11.92 -5.34
N THR A 474 16.60 -11.53 -5.97
CA THR A 474 17.48 -10.45 -5.49
C THR A 474 18.06 -9.68 -6.67
N MET A 475 18.66 -8.51 -6.40
CA MET A 475 19.39 -7.75 -7.43
C MET A 475 20.72 -8.40 -7.86
N ASP A 476 21.14 -9.53 -7.28
CA ASP A 476 22.53 -9.99 -7.37
C ASP A 476 22.90 -10.50 -8.78
N ALA A 477 22.01 -11.20 -9.48
CA ALA A 477 22.18 -11.54 -10.90
C ALA A 477 22.19 -10.28 -11.78
N SER A 478 21.33 -9.31 -11.48
CA SER A 478 21.17 -8.05 -12.21
C SER A 478 22.13 -6.93 -11.76
N ALA A 479 23.17 -7.26 -10.99
CA ALA A 479 24.02 -6.26 -10.35
C ALA A 479 24.89 -5.44 -11.32
N ALA A 480 25.12 -5.89 -12.55
CA ALA A 480 25.70 -5.08 -13.62
C ALA A 480 24.71 -4.02 -14.13
N TYR A 481 23.53 -4.46 -14.54
CA TYR A 481 22.42 -3.63 -15.00
C TYR A 481 22.06 -2.52 -13.99
N PHE A 482 21.77 -2.85 -12.72
CA PHE A 482 21.39 -1.85 -11.71
C PHE A 482 22.52 -0.85 -11.39
N ARG A 483 23.79 -1.25 -11.50
CA ARG A 483 24.93 -0.31 -11.39
C ARG A 483 24.97 0.68 -12.55
N ARG A 484 24.73 0.22 -13.79
CA ARG A 484 24.76 1.06 -15.00
C ARG A 484 23.58 2.04 -15.02
N LEU A 485 22.36 1.57 -14.77
CA LEU A 485 21.16 2.40 -14.62
C LEU A 485 21.36 3.50 -13.56
N ARG A 486 21.84 3.13 -12.36
CA ARG A 486 22.15 4.06 -11.27
C ARG A 486 23.26 5.08 -11.61
N ALA A 487 24.16 4.76 -12.54
CA ALA A 487 25.13 5.73 -13.07
C ALA A 487 24.43 6.75 -13.98
N HIS A 488 23.69 6.28 -15.00
CA HIS A 488 22.94 7.17 -15.90
C HIS A 488 21.94 8.07 -15.15
N MET A 489 21.25 7.57 -14.10
CA MET A 489 20.38 8.40 -13.25
C MET A 489 21.13 9.49 -12.48
N ARG A 490 22.35 9.20 -12.01
CA ARG A 490 23.23 10.21 -11.37
C ARG A 490 23.69 11.26 -12.36
N ASP A 491 24.07 10.85 -13.56
CA ASP A 491 24.61 11.75 -14.58
C ASP A 491 23.50 12.58 -15.24
N THR A 492 22.29 12.03 -15.35
CA THR A 492 21.05 12.78 -15.66
C THR A 492 20.77 13.84 -14.60
N ALA A 493 20.81 13.49 -13.31
CA ALA A 493 20.63 14.47 -12.23
C ALA A 493 21.70 15.59 -12.27
N ARG A 494 22.98 15.23 -12.47
CA ARG A 494 24.08 16.19 -12.64
C ARG A 494 23.83 17.12 -13.83
N ALA A 495 23.44 16.58 -14.99
CA ALA A 495 23.16 17.36 -16.20
C ALA A 495 21.93 18.28 -16.02
N MET A 496 20.93 17.91 -15.20
CA MET A 496 19.86 18.83 -14.78
C MET A 496 20.31 19.97 -13.86
N GLY A 497 21.54 19.91 -13.33
CA GLY A 497 22.07 20.85 -12.33
C GLY A 497 21.78 20.45 -10.89
N ALA A 498 21.49 19.17 -10.63
CA ALA A 498 21.09 18.65 -9.33
C ALA A 498 22.11 17.66 -8.73
N ALA A 499 22.06 17.48 -7.42
CA ALA A 499 22.68 16.33 -6.77
C ALA A 499 21.81 15.08 -6.97
N TYR A 500 22.40 13.89 -6.88
CA TYR A 500 21.69 12.62 -6.94
C TYR A 500 21.60 11.97 -5.56
N ALA A 501 20.42 11.45 -5.21
CA ALA A 501 20.18 10.67 -4.01
C ALA A 501 19.49 9.34 -4.35
N ASP A 502 19.95 8.25 -3.74
CA ASP A 502 19.30 6.94 -3.84
C ASP A 502 18.05 6.87 -2.95
N ASN A 503 17.07 6.06 -3.35
CA ASN A 503 16.04 5.59 -2.42
C ASN A 503 16.70 4.87 -1.22
N PRO A 504 16.38 5.21 0.05
CA PRO A 504 16.95 4.57 1.24
C PRO A 504 16.87 3.04 1.27
N LEU A 505 15.93 2.43 0.54
CA LEU A 505 15.83 0.97 0.36
C LEU A 505 17.08 0.36 -0.30
N TRP A 506 17.75 1.10 -1.20
CA TRP A 506 18.95 0.67 -1.93
C TRP A 506 20.06 0.19 -0.99
N TYR A 507 20.32 0.92 0.10
CA TYR A 507 21.32 0.56 1.12
C TYR A 507 20.99 -0.73 1.88
N THR A 508 19.74 -1.20 1.81
CA THR A 508 19.32 -2.51 2.36
C THR A 508 19.31 -3.63 1.32
N ARG A 509 19.83 -3.38 0.11
CA ARG A 509 19.64 -4.17 -1.13
C ARG A 509 18.14 -4.42 -1.42
N ARG A 510 17.33 -3.36 -1.40
CA ARG A 510 15.90 -3.43 -1.78
C ARG A 510 15.50 -2.36 -2.80
N VAL A 511 14.58 -2.71 -3.69
CA VAL A 511 13.95 -1.81 -4.69
C VAL A 511 12.44 -1.70 -4.46
N VAL A 512 11.78 -0.87 -5.26
CA VAL A 512 10.31 -0.80 -5.36
C VAL A 512 9.92 -1.21 -6.78
N ALA A 513 9.13 -2.26 -6.94
CA ALA A 513 8.65 -2.74 -8.23
C ALA A 513 7.20 -2.28 -8.48
N ALA A 514 7.02 -1.34 -9.41
CA ALA A 514 5.73 -0.92 -9.96
C ALA A 514 5.31 -1.80 -11.16
N HIS A 515 6.29 -2.45 -11.81
CA HIS A 515 6.12 -3.22 -13.03
C HIS A 515 6.47 -4.73 -12.85
N PRO A 516 5.89 -5.45 -11.87
CA PRO A 516 6.19 -6.87 -11.68
C PRO A 516 5.71 -7.71 -12.87
N VAL A 517 6.58 -8.58 -13.41
CA VAL A 517 6.27 -9.47 -14.55
C VAL A 517 6.75 -10.91 -14.32
N GLY A 518 6.21 -11.87 -15.08
CA GLY A 518 6.57 -13.29 -15.03
C GLY A 518 5.89 -14.08 -13.91
N GLY A 519 6.26 -15.36 -13.75
CA GLY A 519 5.64 -16.29 -12.80
C GLY A 519 4.73 -17.35 -13.44
N ALA A 520 4.26 -17.16 -14.68
CA ALA A 520 3.58 -18.18 -15.47
C ALA A 520 3.97 -18.10 -16.98
N PRO A 521 5.28 -18.08 -17.30
CA PRO A 521 5.80 -17.58 -18.58
C PRO A 521 5.34 -18.40 -19.78
N MET A 522 5.10 -17.72 -20.91
CA MET A 522 4.76 -18.35 -22.19
C MET A 522 5.95 -19.04 -22.86
N SER A 523 5.66 -20.07 -23.69
CA SER A 523 6.64 -20.83 -24.47
C SER A 523 5.97 -21.57 -25.63
N ARG A 524 6.71 -21.81 -26.71
CA ARG A 524 6.30 -22.74 -27.79
C ARG A 524 6.30 -24.21 -27.35
N HIS A 525 7.01 -24.55 -26.28
CA HIS A 525 7.15 -25.91 -25.76
C HIS A 525 6.56 -26.04 -24.34
N PRO A 526 5.74 -27.08 -24.06
CA PRO A 526 5.02 -27.23 -22.79
C PRO A 526 5.94 -27.48 -21.59
N ASP A 527 7.14 -28.01 -21.79
CA ASP A 527 8.13 -28.24 -20.73
C ASP A 527 8.88 -26.95 -20.33
N ALA A 528 8.80 -25.90 -21.14
CA ALA A 528 9.56 -24.67 -21.02
C ALA A 528 8.69 -23.41 -20.75
N GLY A 529 7.39 -23.58 -20.49
CA GLY A 529 6.47 -22.49 -20.13
C GLY A 529 5.10 -23.01 -19.71
N VAL A 530 4.31 -22.17 -19.02
CA VAL A 530 2.98 -22.53 -18.51
C VAL A 530 1.90 -22.41 -19.57
N CYS A 531 2.05 -21.45 -20.49
CA CYS A 531 1.11 -21.20 -21.59
C CYS A 531 1.81 -21.13 -22.95
N ASP A 532 1.02 -21.23 -24.01
CA ASP A 532 1.45 -21.10 -25.39
C ASP A 532 1.67 -19.61 -25.78
N PRO A 533 2.14 -19.30 -27.01
CA PRO A 533 2.38 -17.92 -27.46
C PRO A 533 1.10 -17.07 -27.66
N PHE A 534 -0.09 -17.63 -27.42
CA PHE A 534 -1.37 -16.93 -27.36
C PHE A 534 -1.96 -16.92 -25.94
N GLY A 535 -1.26 -17.46 -24.94
CA GLY A 535 -1.68 -17.49 -23.54
C GLY A 535 -2.53 -18.71 -23.15
N GLU A 536 -2.81 -19.68 -24.04
CA GLU A 536 -3.55 -20.89 -23.66
C GLU A 536 -2.67 -21.81 -22.80
N VAL A 537 -3.18 -22.28 -21.67
CA VAL A 537 -2.39 -23.04 -20.69
C VAL A 537 -2.18 -24.47 -21.18
N HIS A 538 -0.91 -24.90 -21.21
CA HIS A 538 -0.54 -26.23 -21.70
C HIS A 538 -1.24 -27.33 -20.90
N GLY A 539 -1.87 -28.27 -21.61
CA GLY A 539 -2.66 -29.35 -21.02
C GLY A 539 -4.03 -28.95 -20.46
N HIS A 540 -4.46 -27.68 -20.58
CA HIS A 540 -5.73 -27.17 -20.05
C HIS A 540 -6.51 -26.35 -21.09
N PRO A 541 -7.17 -27.01 -22.08
CA PRO A 541 -7.84 -26.33 -23.18
C PRO A 541 -8.98 -25.42 -22.71
N GLY A 542 -8.96 -24.16 -23.14
CA GLY A 542 -9.91 -23.12 -22.72
C GLY A 542 -9.53 -22.35 -21.45
N LEU A 543 -8.41 -22.67 -20.80
CA LEU A 543 -7.80 -21.84 -19.75
C LEU A 543 -6.72 -20.95 -20.37
N TYR A 544 -6.84 -19.64 -20.20
CA TYR A 544 -5.91 -18.64 -20.76
C TYR A 544 -5.28 -17.75 -19.68
N ILE A 545 -4.11 -17.20 -19.97
CA ILE A 545 -3.43 -16.17 -19.18
C ILE A 545 -3.26 -14.92 -20.05
N ALA A 546 -3.78 -13.79 -19.58
CA ALA A 546 -3.82 -12.53 -20.34
C ALA A 546 -3.03 -11.39 -19.66
N ASP A 547 -2.31 -11.64 -18.58
CA ASP A 547 -1.61 -10.61 -17.80
C ASP A 547 -0.08 -10.78 -17.74
N GLY A 548 0.57 -9.89 -16.99
CA GLY A 548 2.02 -9.83 -16.82
C GLY A 548 2.68 -11.14 -16.35
N SER A 549 1.93 -12.09 -15.78
CA SER A 549 2.46 -13.41 -15.42
C SER A 549 2.89 -14.26 -16.63
N ALA A 550 2.26 -14.08 -17.80
CA ALA A 550 2.64 -14.77 -19.03
C ALA A 550 3.96 -14.29 -19.66
N LEU A 551 4.48 -13.13 -19.27
CA LEU A 551 5.67 -12.56 -19.89
C LEU A 551 6.92 -13.41 -19.56
N PRO A 552 7.74 -13.80 -20.55
CA PRO A 552 8.89 -14.68 -20.34
C PRO A 552 10.12 -13.96 -19.76
N GLY A 553 10.04 -12.63 -19.59
CA GLY A 553 11.09 -11.78 -19.08
C GLY A 553 10.63 -10.31 -19.02
N PRO A 554 11.53 -9.36 -18.74
CA PRO A 554 11.22 -7.93 -18.77
C PRO A 554 10.70 -7.48 -20.14
N VAL A 555 9.71 -6.57 -20.13
CA VAL A 555 9.37 -5.79 -21.31
C VAL A 555 10.51 -4.82 -21.60
N GLY A 556 11.05 -4.18 -20.54
CA GLY A 556 12.07 -3.13 -20.58
C GLY A 556 11.49 -1.72 -20.71
N THR A 557 10.24 -1.60 -21.16
CA THR A 557 9.37 -0.43 -21.06
C THR A 557 8.25 -0.69 -20.06
N ASN A 558 7.37 0.28 -19.80
CA ASN A 558 6.21 0.09 -18.93
C ASN A 558 5.31 -1.01 -19.52
N PRO A 559 5.06 -2.13 -18.83
CA PRO A 559 4.51 -3.35 -19.46
C PRO A 559 3.03 -3.24 -19.84
N SER A 560 2.33 -2.16 -19.46
CA SER A 560 0.87 -2.02 -19.60
C SER A 560 0.38 -2.17 -21.05
N LEU A 561 1.06 -1.54 -22.00
CA LEU A 561 0.74 -1.59 -23.42
C LEU A 561 0.99 -2.99 -24.02
N THR A 562 2.12 -3.61 -23.69
CA THR A 562 2.49 -4.96 -24.16
C THR A 562 1.55 -6.04 -23.61
N ILE A 563 1.11 -5.92 -22.35
CA ILE A 563 0.11 -6.80 -21.75
C ILE A 563 -1.24 -6.65 -22.48
N ALA A 564 -1.67 -5.42 -22.76
CA ALA A 564 -2.91 -5.17 -23.48
C ALA A 564 -2.86 -5.72 -24.93
N ALA A 565 -1.75 -5.53 -25.64
CA ALA A 565 -1.56 -6.03 -27.01
C ALA A 565 -1.56 -7.57 -27.07
N LEU A 566 -0.93 -8.25 -26.11
CA LEU A 566 -0.96 -9.72 -26.01
C LEU A 566 -2.36 -10.25 -25.74
N ALA A 567 -3.13 -9.59 -24.86
CA ALA A 567 -4.51 -9.98 -24.58
C ALA A 567 -5.46 -9.70 -25.76
N ASP A 568 -5.19 -8.67 -26.56
CA ASP A 568 -5.92 -8.39 -27.79
C ASP A 568 -5.70 -9.49 -28.84
N ARG A 569 -4.44 -9.88 -29.05
CA ARG A 569 -4.00 -10.99 -29.93
C ARG A 569 -4.55 -12.35 -29.50
N MET A 570 -4.52 -12.65 -28.19
CA MET A 570 -5.19 -13.83 -27.61
C MET A 570 -6.69 -13.84 -27.96
N SER A 571 -7.36 -12.71 -27.74
CA SER A 571 -8.81 -12.60 -27.92
C SER A 571 -9.22 -12.76 -29.38
N GLU A 572 -8.45 -12.19 -30.31
CA GLU A 572 -8.64 -12.39 -31.74
C GLU A 572 -8.48 -13.87 -32.12
N ARG A 573 -7.40 -14.52 -31.69
CA ARG A 573 -7.14 -15.94 -31.96
C ARG A 573 -8.22 -16.89 -31.41
N LEU A 574 -8.76 -16.56 -30.23
CA LEU A 574 -9.86 -17.29 -29.60
C LEU A 574 -11.14 -17.18 -30.45
N LEU A 575 -11.42 -16.00 -31.01
CA LEU A 575 -12.58 -15.74 -31.86
C LEU A 575 -12.46 -16.36 -33.27
N GLU A 576 -11.28 -16.30 -33.90
CA GLU A 576 -10.98 -17.05 -35.13
C GLU A 576 -11.32 -18.54 -34.94
N THR A 577 -10.78 -19.13 -33.88
CA THR A 577 -10.91 -20.56 -33.57
C THR A 577 -12.37 -20.95 -33.28
N ARG A 578 -13.15 -20.07 -32.64
CA ARG A 578 -14.62 -20.26 -32.50
C ARG A 578 -15.32 -20.26 -33.85
N THR A 579 -14.92 -19.39 -34.77
CA THR A 579 -15.51 -19.28 -36.11
C THR A 579 -15.26 -20.56 -36.92
N VAL A 580 -14.00 -21.04 -36.95
CA VAL A 580 -13.63 -22.30 -37.60
C VAL A 580 -14.38 -23.48 -36.99
N ARG A 581 -14.44 -23.59 -35.65
CA ARG A 581 -15.20 -24.67 -34.96
C ARG A 581 -16.72 -24.58 -35.13
N ARG A 582 -17.28 -23.44 -35.57
CA ARG A 582 -18.69 -23.33 -35.96
C ARG A 582 -18.91 -23.79 -37.41
N ALA A 583 -17.98 -23.47 -38.31
CA ALA A 583 -18.02 -23.90 -39.70
C ALA A 583 -17.77 -25.41 -39.90
N SER A 584 -16.96 -26.03 -39.03
CA SER A 584 -16.62 -27.46 -39.12
C SER A 584 -17.51 -28.41 -38.30
N ARG A 585 -18.55 -27.92 -37.62
CA ARG A 585 -19.58 -28.78 -37.03
C ARG A 585 -20.56 -29.22 -38.13
N PRO A 586 -20.80 -30.53 -38.33
CA PRO A 586 -21.92 -30.99 -39.15
C PRO A 586 -23.21 -30.37 -38.66
N VAL A 587 -24.05 -29.89 -39.58
CA VAL A 587 -25.41 -29.45 -39.27
C VAL A 587 -26.15 -30.65 -38.66
N PRO A 588 -26.72 -30.55 -37.45
CA PRO A 588 -27.50 -31.65 -36.88
C PRO A 588 -28.66 -31.98 -37.82
N ALA A 589 -28.77 -33.24 -38.23
CA ALA A 589 -29.91 -33.69 -39.02
C ALA A 589 -31.20 -33.36 -38.25
N ARG A 590 -32.06 -32.54 -38.87
CA ARG A 590 -33.30 -32.07 -38.25
C ARG A 590 -34.17 -33.30 -37.96
N PRO A 591 -34.59 -33.56 -36.70
CA PRO A 591 -35.38 -34.74 -36.40
C PRO A 591 -36.70 -34.67 -37.15
N ALA A 592 -37.03 -35.72 -37.91
CA ALA A 592 -38.34 -35.86 -38.53
C ALA A 592 -39.39 -36.07 -37.43
N GLY A 593 -40.40 -35.20 -37.38
CA GLY A 593 -41.32 -35.12 -36.25
C GLY A 593 -42.54 -34.28 -36.53
N ASN A 594 -43.45 -34.87 -37.32
CA ASN A 594 -44.88 -34.58 -37.51
C ASN A 594 -45.32 -33.14 -37.88
N ASP A 595 -46.08 -33.06 -38.96
CA ASP A 595 -46.85 -31.88 -39.36
C ASP A 595 -48.09 -31.68 -38.48
N GLU A 596 -48.26 -30.47 -37.94
CA GLU A 596 -49.59 -29.89 -37.69
C GLU A 596 -49.61 -28.46 -38.27
N HIS A 597 -50.62 -28.16 -39.09
CA HIS A 597 -50.77 -26.89 -39.80
C HIS A 597 -51.48 -25.83 -38.93
N PRO A 598 -50.89 -24.64 -38.71
CA PRO A 598 -51.66 -23.42 -38.48
C PRO A 598 -52.12 -22.83 -39.84
N PRO A 599 -53.33 -22.24 -39.94
CA PRO A 599 -53.84 -21.70 -41.19
C PRO A 599 -53.15 -20.38 -41.60
N ALA A 600 -52.79 -20.33 -42.89
CA ALA A 600 -52.39 -19.15 -43.66
C ALA A 600 -53.56 -18.12 -43.79
N VAL A 601 -53.43 -16.90 -44.35
CA VAL A 601 -52.51 -16.31 -45.36
C VAL A 601 -52.32 -14.79 -45.14
N GLY A 602 -51.16 -14.25 -45.56
CA GLY A 602 -50.97 -12.86 -46.06
C GLY A 602 -49.81 -12.13 -45.38
N GLY A 603 -48.82 -11.50 -46.05
CA GLY A 603 -48.79 -10.87 -47.39
C GLY A 603 -49.07 -9.35 -47.24
N VAL A 604 -48.25 -8.40 -47.71
CA VAL A 604 -47.06 -8.48 -48.61
C VAL A 604 -46.08 -7.31 -48.31
N ASP A 605 -44.81 -7.48 -48.69
CA ASP A 605 -43.75 -6.53 -49.08
C ASP A 605 -43.44 -5.21 -48.31
N GLU A 606 -42.14 -4.88 -48.25
CA GLU A 606 -41.61 -3.53 -47.93
C GLU A 606 -41.88 -2.53 -49.07
N PRO A 607 -41.65 -1.22 -48.83
CA PRO A 607 -40.40 -0.67 -49.37
C PRO A 607 -39.66 0.33 -48.45
N SER A 608 -38.39 0.58 -48.79
CA SER A 608 -37.50 1.59 -48.19
C SER A 608 -37.45 2.88 -49.07
N PRO A 609 -36.56 3.90 -48.89
CA PRO A 609 -37.03 5.26 -48.60
C PRO A 609 -36.70 6.35 -49.65
N ALA A 610 -37.42 7.49 -49.64
CA ALA A 610 -37.09 8.67 -50.48
C ALA A 610 -37.53 10.04 -49.91
N VAL A 611 -36.54 10.91 -49.66
CA VAL A 611 -36.39 12.35 -49.99
C VAL A 611 -37.60 13.29 -50.21
N GLY A 612 -37.62 14.41 -49.44
CA GLY A 612 -38.14 15.74 -49.84
C GLY A 612 -39.64 16.06 -49.53
N GLY A 613 -40.06 17.30 -49.30
CA GLY A 613 -39.32 18.56 -49.08
C GLY A 613 -40.22 19.82 -49.01
N ASN A 614 -39.81 20.83 -48.22
CA ASN A 614 -40.32 22.23 -48.12
C ASN A 614 -41.77 22.52 -47.66
N GLY A 615 -41.91 23.63 -46.90
CA GLY A 615 -43.16 24.27 -46.46
C GLY A 615 -42.83 25.48 -45.57
N GLU A 616 -43.53 26.62 -45.71
CA GLU A 616 -43.01 27.95 -45.31
C GLU A 616 -43.84 28.73 -44.25
N HIS A 617 -43.19 29.76 -43.68
CA HIS A 617 -43.75 31.05 -43.19
C HIS A 617 -44.33 31.23 -41.75
N PRO A 618 -44.40 32.50 -41.23
CA PRO A 618 -44.34 32.88 -39.79
C PRO A 618 -45.54 33.82 -39.40
N PRO A 619 -45.48 34.90 -38.56
CA PRO A 619 -44.54 35.37 -37.50
C PRO A 619 -45.15 35.89 -36.15
N ALA A 620 -44.31 36.04 -35.10
CA ALA A 620 -44.48 36.89 -33.89
C ALA A 620 -43.13 36.92 -33.10
N VAL A 621 -42.59 37.96 -32.41
CA VAL A 621 -42.94 39.36 -32.06
C VAL A 621 -43.97 39.58 -30.92
N GLY A 622 -43.70 40.33 -29.83
CA GLY A 622 -42.43 40.90 -29.34
C GLY A 622 -42.57 41.94 -28.18
N GLY A 623 -41.46 42.19 -27.44
CA GLY A 623 -41.26 43.29 -26.47
C GLY A 623 -41.72 43.05 -25.01
N ASN A 624 -41.39 43.88 -24.01
CA ASN A 624 -40.20 44.74 -23.73
C ASN A 624 -40.35 45.36 -22.30
N GLY A 625 -39.27 45.74 -21.60
CA GLY A 625 -39.34 46.51 -20.34
C GLY A 625 -38.01 46.64 -19.58
N GLU A 626 -37.63 47.87 -19.15
CA GLU A 626 -36.26 48.21 -18.73
C GLU A 626 -36.15 49.00 -17.40
N HIS A 627 -35.12 48.67 -16.60
CA HIS A 627 -34.29 49.49 -15.68
C HIS A 627 -34.86 50.19 -14.38
N PRO A 628 -34.01 50.60 -13.39
CA PRO A 628 -34.36 50.95 -11.99
C PRO A 628 -34.14 52.46 -11.62
N PRO A 629 -33.35 53.03 -10.65
CA PRO A 629 -32.26 52.53 -9.75
C PRO A 629 -32.16 53.02 -8.26
N ALA A 630 -31.73 52.12 -7.35
CA ALA A 630 -30.74 52.31 -6.23
C ALA A 630 -30.97 53.18 -4.95
N VAL A 631 -30.05 52.95 -3.97
CA VAL A 631 -29.58 53.78 -2.82
C VAL A 631 -30.29 53.75 -1.44
N GLY A 632 -29.51 53.41 -0.38
CA GLY A 632 -29.46 54.19 0.88
C GLY A 632 -29.85 53.52 2.21
N GLY A 633 -29.08 53.77 3.30
CA GLY A 633 -29.53 53.55 4.69
C GLY A 633 -28.44 53.09 5.69
N ASN A 634 -28.08 53.94 6.65
CA ASN A 634 -27.13 53.64 7.74
C ASN A 634 -27.74 54.16 9.07
N GLY A 635 -27.57 53.46 10.21
CA GLY A 635 -28.21 53.84 11.49
C GLY A 635 -27.54 53.25 12.74
N LYS A 636 -27.60 53.94 13.89
CA LYS A 636 -26.85 53.62 15.12
C LYS A 636 -27.62 53.86 16.44
N HIS A 637 -27.18 53.13 17.47
CA HIS A 637 -27.24 53.38 18.94
C HIS A 637 -28.50 53.00 19.77
N PRO A 638 -28.34 52.72 21.10
CA PRO A 638 -29.37 52.25 22.05
C PRO A 638 -29.73 53.37 23.08
N PRO A 639 -29.65 53.33 24.45
CA PRO A 639 -28.92 52.46 25.43
C PRO A 639 -29.77 51.91 26.63
N ALA A 640 -29.08 51.29 27.61
CA ALA A 640 -29.45 51.11 29.04
C ALA A 640 -30.63 50.17 29.43
N ALA A 641 -30.71 49.51 30.61
CA ALA A 641 -29.75 49.09 31.67
C ALA A 641 -30.51 48.12 32.64
N ASP A 642 -30.11 47.69 33.86
CA ASP A 642 -28.93 47.92 34.71
C ASP A 642 -28.73 46.82 35.80
N SER A 643 -27.58 46.87 36.50
CA SER A 643 -27.25 46.49 37.89
C SER A 643 -27.80 45.24 38.60
N ASN A 644 -26.89 44.41 39.14
CA ASN A 644 -26.66 44.32 40.59
C ASN A 644 -25.37 43.55 40.96
N ASP A 645 -24.51 44.16 41.76
CA ASP A 645 -23.26 43.57 42.29
C ASP A 645 -23.42 43.04 43.72
N VAL A 646 -22.59 42.08 44.12
CA VAL A 646 -22.37 41.68 45.52
C VAL A 646 -20.85 41.53 45.76
N PRO A 647 -20.27 42.19 46.79
CA PRO A 647 -18.81 42.32 46.90
C PRO A 647 -18.11 41.09 47.46
N LEU A 648 -16.93 40.78 46.92
CA LEU A 648 -16.01 39.75 47.42
C LEU A 648 -14.90 40.34 48.30
N PRO A 649 -14.53 39.72 49.44
CA PRO A 649 -13.39 40.14 50.24
C PRO A 649 -12.06 39.71 49.61
N ALA A 650 -11.07 40.60 49.64
CA ALA A 650 -9.79 40.39 48.97
C ALA A 650 -8.73 39.71 49.87
N VAL A 651 -8.43 38.43 49.62
CA VAL A 651 -7.15 37.79 50.02
C VAL A 651 -6.56 37.02 48.84
N ALA A 652 -5.70 37.68 48.06
CA ALA A 652 -5.11 37.10 46.86
C ALA A 652 -3.91 36.19 47.16
N ARG A 653 -4.15 34.92 47.48
CA ARG A 653 -3.19 33.84 47.16
C ARG A 653 -3.59 33.20 45.83
N ARG A 654 -2.76 33.38 44.80
CA ARG A 654 -2.95 32.69 43.51
C ARG A 654 -2.75 31.19 43.70
N TYR A 655 -3.84 30.43 43.76
CA TYR A 655 -3.78 28.97 43.72
C TYR A 655 -3.47 28.51 42.28
N THR A 656 -2.18 28.49 41.94
CA THR A 656 -1.72 27.90 40.69
C THR A 656 -1.96 26.39 40.79
N PRO A 657 -2.75 25.77 39.89
CA PRO A 657 -3.02 24.33 39.99
C PRO A 657 -1.72 23.55 39.79
N ALA A 658 -1.34 22.78 40.82
CA ALA A 658 -0.16 21.91 40.81
C ALA A 658 -0.13 21.04 39.55
N THR A 659 1.06 20.87 38.97
CA THR A 659 1.22 19.99 37.80
C THR A 659 1.59 18.60 38.27
N SER A 660 0.64 17.68 38.21
CA SER A 660 0.79 16.30 38.68
C SER A 660 1.22 15.34 37.57
N LEU A 661 1.93 14.28 37.94
CA LEU A 661 2.48 13.24 37.06
C LEU A 661 2.11 11.85 37.59
N VAL A 662 1.55 11.02 36.71
CA VAL A 662 1.14 9.64 37.02
C VAL A 662 1.71 8.67 35.99
N PHE A 663 2.21 7.52 36.43
CA PHE A 663 2.55 6.38 35.56
C PHE A 663 2.33 5.05 36.28
N THR A 664 2.07 3.97 35.53
CA THR A 664 1.85 2.62 36.05
C THR A 664 2.95 1.66 35.60
N GLU A 665 3.67 1.08 36.55
CA GLU A 665 4.55 -0.07 36.34
C GLU A 665 3.77 -1.40 36.44
N SER A 666 4.28 -2.45 35.80
CA SER A 666 3.74 -3.82 35.96
C SER A 666 4.90 -4.81 35.90
N MET A 667 5.18 -5.45 37.03
CA MET A 667 6.36 -6.29 37.23
C MET A 667 5.96 -7.74 37.46
N SER A 668 6.84 -8.67 37.09
CA SER A 668 6.69 -10.11 37.36
C SER A 668 8.03 -10.68 37.84
N GLY A 669 7.97 -11.64 38.76
CA GLY A 669 9.16 -12.08 39.50
C GLY A 669 8.98 -13.42 40.17
N HIS A 670 9.95 -13.74 41.02
CA HIS A 670 9.89 -14.88 41.92
C HIS A 670 10.33 -14.47 43.33
N TYR A 671 9.86 -15.20 44.34
CA TYR A 671 10.20 -14.98 45.73
C TYR A 671 10.20 -16.29 46.51
N THR A 672 10.93 -16.33 47.62
CA THR A 672 11.03 -17.49 48.51
C THR A 672 10.41 -17.11 49.86
N PRO A 673 9.30 -17.74 50.29
CA PRO A 673 8.82 -17.64 51.65
C PRO A 673 9.86 -18.20 52.64
N LEU A 674 9.99 -17.58 53.80
CA LEU A 674 10.77 -18.12 54.92
C LEU A 674 9.83 -18.75 55.95
N ALA A 675 10.31 -19.78 56.65
CA ALA A 675 9.49 -20.92 57.05
C ALA A 675 8.44 -20.67 58.16
N GLU A 676 8.46 -19.51 58.81
CA GLU A 676 7.68 -19.26 60.03
C GLU A 676 6.25 -18.74 59.79
N HIS A 677 5.93 -18.24 58.58
CA HIS A 677 4.63 -17.64 58.26
C HIS A 677 3.91 -18.16 56.98
N PRO A 678 3.92 -19.46 56.63
CA PRO A 678 3.12 -19.96 55.51
C PRO A 678 1.61 -19.90 55.82
N CYS A 679 0.84 -19.20 54.98
CA CYS A 679 -0.62 -19.08 55.10
C CYS A 679 -1.40 -20.32 54.58
N ALA A 680 -0.70 -21.36 54.11
CA ALA A 680 -1.29 -22.55 53.49
C ALA A 680 -0.49 -23.82 53.86
N PRO A 681 -1.14 -24.99 53.99
CA PRO A 681 -0.46 -26.25 54.31
C PRO A 681 0.44 -26.74 53.17
N PRO A 682 1.57 -27.40 53.47
CA PRO A 682 2.56 -27.78 52.46
C PRO A 682 2.12 -29.02 51.66
N ALA A 683 1.88 -28.84 50.36
CA ALA A 683 1.70 -29.95 49.42
C ALA A 683 3.06 -30.56 49.03
N THR A 684 3.39 -31.71 49.62
CA THR A 684 4.53 -32.61 49.31
C THR A 684 5.93 -31.97 49.37
N GLY A 685 6.74 -32.38 50.35
CA GLY A 685 8.05 -31.78 50.63
C GLY A 685 9.07 -31.89 49.50
N HIS A 686 9.58 -30.75 49.06
CA HIS A 686 10.87 -30.53 48.38
C HIS A 686 11.46 -29.22 48.96
N ALA A 687 12.74 -28.92 48.68
CA ALA A 687 13.42 -27.69 49.12
C ALA A 687 12.61 -26.42 48.74
N PRO A 688 12.68 -25.33 49.55
CA PRO A 688 11.77 -24.18 49.46
C PRO A 688 11.76 -23.57 48.05
N SER A 689 10.70 -23.87 47.30
CA SER A 689 10.60 -23.57 45.88
C SER A 689 10.23 -22.11 45.65
N SER A 690 10.92 -21.47 44.71
CA SER A 690 10.72 -20.04 44.44
C SER A 690 9.38 -19.81 43.74
N LEU A 691 8.44 -19.21 44.45
CA LEU A 691 7.08 -18.97 43.98
C LEU A 691 7.05 -17.77 43.03
N ARG A 692 6.25 -17.85 41.97
CA ARG A 692 6.00 -16.70 41.09
C ARG A 692 5.21 -15.61 41.82
N CYS A 693 5.59 -14.37 41.59
CA CYS A 693 4.87 -13.18 42.05
C CYS A 693 4.71 -12.15 40.92
N SER A 694 3.77 -11.22 41.09
CA SER A 694 3.65 -10.06 40.22
C SER A 694 3.19 -8.83 41.02
N ALA A 695 3.37 -7.65 40.46
CA ALA A 695 2.93 -6.40 41.07
C ALA A 695 2.46 -5.43 39.99
N ARG A 696 1.47 -4.60 40.31
CA ARG A 696 1.08 -3.46 39.49
C ARG A 696 1.01 -2.23 40.37
N LEU A 697 1.91 -1.28 40.12
CA LEU A 697 2.16 -0.11 40.96
C LEU A 697 1.92 1.15 40.13
N THR A 698 1.07 2.04 40.60
CA THR A 698 0.80 3.34 39.98
C THR A 698 1.41 4.42 40.84
N VAL A 699 2.48 5.04 40.33
CA VAL A 699 3.21 6.12 40.99
C VAL A 699 2.52 7.42 40.64
N THR A 700 2.21 8.22 41.66
CA THR A 700 1.64 9.56 41.55
C THR A 700 2.55 10.57 42.25
N VAL A 701 2.96 11.59 41.50
CA VAL A 701 3.60 12.81 42.02
C VAL A 701 2.55 13.91 41.93
N ASP A 702 1.98 14.29 43.07
CA ASP A 702 0.83 15.21 43.12
C ASP A 702 1.24 16.68 42.79
N ASP A 703 2.47 17.10 43.08
CA ASP A 703 3.08 18.37 42.61
C ASP A 703 4.52 18.14 42.13
N VAL A 704 4.75 18.19 40.81
CA VAL A 704 6.08 17.98 40.21
C VAL A 704 7.08 19.10 40.56
N PRO A 705 6.75 20.41 40.44
CA PRO A 705 7.64 21.48 40.91
C PRO A 705 8.14 21.34 42.35
N ALA A 706 7.27 20.98 43.31
CA ALA A 706 7.63 20.80 44.71
C ALA A 706 8.51 19.55 44.91
N PHE A 707 8.10 18.41 44.32
CA PHE A 707 8.86 17.15 44.31
C PHE A 707 10.28 17.31 43.74
N LEU A 708 10.49 18.24 42.81
CA LEU A 708 11.80 18.52 42.21
C LEU A 708 12.65 19.55 42.98
N ALA A 709 12.10 20.17 44.02
CA ALA A 709 12.78 21.12 44.90
C ALA A 709 13.17 20.50 46.26
N ASP A 710 12.43 19.49 46.71
CA ASP A 710 12.66 18.75 47.96
C ASP A 710 13.66 17.58 47.73
N PRO A 711 14.78 17.48 48.49
CA PRO A 711 15.73 16.38 48.36
C PRO A 711 15.20 15.04 48.91
N ASP A 712 14.23 15.05 49.82
CA ASP A 712 13.70 13.86 50.51
C ASP A 712 12.26 13.52 50.06
N HIS A 713 11.89 13.97 48.86
CA HIS A 713 10.59 13.79 48.24
C HIS A 713 10.12 12.31 48.22
N GLU A 714 8.84 12.10 48.49
CA GLU A 714 8.17 10.82 48.27
C GLU A 714 7.04 10.96 47.23
N ALA A 715 7.00 10.04 46.26
CA ALA A 715 5.85 9.83 45.40
C ALA A 715 4.91 8.82 46.03
N ARG A 716 3.59 9.02 45.89
CA ARG A 716 2.57 8.08 46.35
C ARG A 716 2.47 6.89 45.41
N VAL A 717 2.29 5.68 45.94
CA VAL A 717 2.23 4.44 45.16
C VAL A 717 0.97 3.65 45.49
N ASP A 718 0.03 3.63 44.56
CA ASP A 718 -1.25 2.92 44.66
C ASP A 718 -1.23 1.65 43.79
N GLY A 719 -1.77 0.52 44.23
CA GLY A 719 -1.71 -0.71 43.43
C GLY A 719 -2.01 -2.01 44.15
N TRP A 720 -1.44 -3.11 43.64
CA TRP A 720 -1.53 -4.44 44.23
C TRP A 720 -0.24 -5.26 44.03
N LEU A 721 -0.01 -6.20 44.94
CA LEU A 721 0.98 -7.28 44.80
C LEU A 721 0.27 -8.64 44.81
N ASP A 722 0.85 -9.60 44.11
CA ASP A 722 0.35 -10.97 43.98
C ASP A 722 1.41 -11.94 44.52
N LEU A 723 1.16 -12.45 45.73
CA LEU A 723 2.08 -13.28 46.53
C LEU A 723 1.33 -14.56 46.98
N PRO A 724 1.28 -15.63 46.16
CA PRO A 724 0.45 -16.81 46.41
C PRO A 724 0.57 -17.41 47.83
N GLY A 725 1.78 -17.54 48.37
CA GLY A 725 2.01 -18.07 49.72
C GLY A 725 1.61 -17.14 50.88
N HIS A 726 1.24 -15.88 50.59
CA HIS A 726 0.78 -14.87 51.56
C HIS A 726 -0.67 -14.39 51.27
N GLY A 727 -1.47 -15.22 50.59
CA GLY A 727 -2.88 -14.90 50.28
C GLY A 727 -3.14 -14.36 48.87
N GLY A 728 -2.20 -14.55 47.93
CA GLY A 728 -2.39 -14.19 46.52
C GLY A 728 -2.39 -12.69 46.27
N ARG A 729 -3.36 -12.19 45.50
CA ARG A 729 -3.46 -10.78 45.13
C ARG A 729 -4.06 -9.94 46.26
N ARG A 730 -3.26 -9.00 46.78
CA ARG A 730 -3.62 -8.09 47.86
C ARG A 730 -3.41 -6.64 47.40
N PRO A 731 -4.38 -5.73 47.63
CA PRO A 731 -4.17 -4.30 47.37
C PRO A 731 -3.14 -3.72 48.33
N LEU A 732 -2.53 -2.60 47.94
CA LEU A 732 -1.78 -1.75 48.85
C LEU A 732 -2.74 -1.00 49.77
N LEU A 733 -2.33 -0.84 51.03
CA LEU A 733 -2.99 0.00 52.03
C LEU A 733 -2.36 1.40 52.10
N ASP A 734 -1.05 1.47 51.85
CA ASP A 734 -0.28 2.71 51.70
C ASP A 734 1.01 2.38 50.92
N GLY A 735 1.57 3.37 50.20
CA GLY A 735 2.80 3.15 49.42
C GLY A 735 3.55 4.43 49.09
N ARG A 736 4.89 4.36 49.19
CA ARG A 736 5.83 5.45 48.90
C ARG A 736 6.98 5.00 48.00
N LEU A 737 7.47 5.93 47.20
CA LEU A 737 8.66 5.81 46.35
C LEU A 737 9.52 7.08 46.46
N ALA A 738 10.75 6.95 46.96
CA ALA A 738 11.76 8.02 46.97
C ALA A 738 12.78 7.82 45.82
N LEU A 739 13.19 8.92 45.16
CA LEU A 739 14.09 8.88 44.00
C LEU A 739 15.40 9.64 44.29
N PHE A 740 16.44 8.90 44.67
CA PHE A 740 17.76 9.43 45.05
C PHE A 740 17.73 10.31 46.34
N PRO A 741 17.25 9.76 47.49
CA PRO A 741 17.16 10.48 48.77
C PRO A 741 18.52 11.01 49.26
N ALA A 742 18.51 12.02 50.14
CA ALA A 742 19.66 12.87 50.43
C ALA A 742 20.95 12.12 50.85
N ASP A 743 20.84 11.06 51.66
CA ASP A 743 21.99 10.27 52.14
C ASP A 743 22.84 9.65 51.02
N ASP A 744 22.21 9.31 49.88
CA ASP A 744 22.86 8.75 48.70
C ASP A 744 23.62 9.84 47.88
N LEU A 745 23.45 11.13 48.19
CA LEU A 745 24.11 12.23 47.48
C LEU A 745 25.57 12.45 47.93
N GLY A 746 25.91 12.09 49.17
CA GLY A 746 27.24 12.29 49.77
C GLY A 746 28.25 11.16 49.54
N THR A 747 27.79 9.94 49.21
CA THR A 747 28.67 8.77 49.00
C THR A 747 28.81 8.47 47.51
N GLY A 748 30.05 8.60 47.00
CA GLY A 748 30.33 8.67 45.56
C GLY A 748 30.27 7.37 44.75
N THR A 749 29.42 6.40 45.11
CA THR A 749 29.44 5.03 44.56
C THR A 749 28.09 4.46 44.13
N GLY A 750 27.01 5.26 44.10
CA GLY A 750 25.73 4.79 43.53
C GLY A 750 24.59 5.80 43.52
N ARG A 751 23.44 5.36 43.00
CA ARG A 751 22.15 6.06 43.08
C ARG A 751 21.02 5.07 43.36
N THR A 752 20.17 5.37 44.34
CA THR A 752 19.11 4.48 44.82
C THR A 752 17.71 4.98 44.50
N MET A 753 16.80 4.05 44.16
CA MET A 753 15.35 4.23 44.26
C MET A 753 14.81 3.31 45.39
N GLU A 754 14.01 3.84 46.32
CA GLU A 754 13.44 3.06 47.44
C GLU A 754 11.92 2.98 47.37
N TYR A 755 11.39 1.76 47.46
CA TYR A 755 9.95 1.44 47.53
C TYR A 755 9.59 0.95 48.93
N ARG A 756 8.60 1.57 49.57
CA ARG A 756 8.06 1.17 50.87
C ARG A 756 6.55 1.03 50.75
N LEU A 757 6.04 -0.21 50.76
CA LEU A 757 4.64 -0.51 50.44
C LEU A 757 4.01 -1.36 51.55
N SER A 758 2.87 -0.93 52.08
CA SER A 758 2.11 -1.63 53.14
C SER A 758 0.95 -2.42 52.56
N LEU A 759 0.76 -3.66 53.03
CA LEU A 759 -0.35 -4.53 52.65
C LEU A 759 -0.73 -5.47 53.80
N THR A 760 -1.73 -6.34 53.60
CA THR A 760 -2.06 -7.44 54.54
C THR A 760 -2.01 -8.79 53.86
N ASP A 761 -1.67 -9.84 54.61
CA ASP A 761 -1.70 -11.23 54.14
C ASP A 761 -3.14 -11.79 54.04
N GLY A 762 -3.25 -13.07 53.65
CA GLY A 762 -4.53 -13.79 53.53
C GLY A 762 -5.34 -13.93 54.83
N VAL A 763 -4.71 -13.78 56.01
CA VAL A 763 -5.35 -13.83 57.34
C VAL A 763 -5.57 -12.43 57.93
N GLY A 764 -5.14 -11.37 57.23
CA GLY A 764 -5.26 -9.98 57.66
C GLY A 764 -4.06 -9.43 58.45
N ARG A 765 -2.96 -10.18 58.58
CA ARG A 765 -1.75 -9.71 59.28
C ARG A 765 -1.04 -8.63 58.47
N GLY A 766 -0.50 -7.62 59.15
CA GLY A 766 0.22 -6.52 58.51
C GLY A 766 1.57 -6.95 57.92
N LEU A 767 1.78 -6.64 56.64
CA LEU A 767 3.03 -6.87 55.91
C LEU A 767 3.61 -5.54 55.40
N LEU A 768 4.93 -5.41 55.48
CA LEU A 768 5.70 -4.34 54.88
C LEU A 768 6.60 -4.91 53.78
N PHE A 769 6.45 -4.40 52.57
CA PHE A 769 7.33 -4.65 51.44
C PHE A 769 8.35 -3.51 51.33
N ALA A 770 9.63 -3.85 51.42
CA ALA A 770 10.75 -2.94 51.24
C ALA A 770 11.57 -3.38 50.01
N GLY A 771 11.57 -2.57 48.95
CA GLY A 771 12.32 -2.81 47.73
C GLY A 771 13.36 -1.71 47.49
N ARG A 772 14.65 -2.05 47.44
CA ARG A 772 15.73 -1.10 47.15
C ARG A 772 16.36 -1.43 45.81
N LYS A 773 16.44 -0.44 44.92
CA LYS A 773 17.00 -0.58 43.57
C LYS A 773 18.21 0.34 43.45
N GLN A 774 19.38 -0.26 43.41
CA GLN A 774 20.67 0.43 43.35
C GLN A 774 21.18 0.46 41.90
N LEU A 775 21.75 1.60 41.51
CA LEU A 775 22.33 1.85 40.19
C LEU A 775 23.83 2.08 40.36
N THR A 776 24.64 1.32 39.64
CA THR A 776 26.11 1.30 39.76
C THR A 776 26.80 1.66 38.44
N GLU A 777 28.07 2.06 38.50
CA GLU A 777 28.86 2.35 37.30
C GLU A 777 29.32 1.05 36.62
N GLY A 778 29.00 0.88 35.33
CA GLY A 778 29.27 -0.35 34.59
C GLY A 778 28.91 -0.27 33.11
N ALA A 779 29.34 -1.27 32.34
CA ALA A 779 29.17 -1.29 30.89
C ALA A 779 27.68 -1.34 30.45
N PRO A 780 27.30 -0.83 29.26
CA PRO A 780 25.89 -0.60 28.88
C PRO A 780 24.94 -1.81 28.94
N ALA A 781 25.46 -3.04 28.90
CA ALA A 781 24.68 -4.26 29.02
C ALA A 781 24.23 -4.59 30.46
N GLY A 782 24.95 -4.11 31.48
CA GLY A 782 24.57 -4.27 32.90
C GLY A 782 23.39 -3.38 33.28
N LEU A 783 23.44 -2.11 32.85
CA LEU A 783 22.45 -1.07 33.13
C LEU A 783 21.00 -1.48 32.83
N TRP A 784 20.71 -2.27 31.79
CA TRP A 784 19.35 -2.75 31.53
C TRP A 784 18.85 -3.69 32.64
N ARG A 785 19.71 -4.56 33.17
CA ARG A 785 19.39 -5.50 34.25
C ARG A 785 19.20 -4.77 35.58
N GLU A 786 20.02 -3.77 35.88
CA GLU A 786 19.89 -2.90 37.06
C GLU A 786 18.63 -2.02 36.99
N THR A 787 18.36 -1.40 35.84
CA THR A 787 17.17 -0.54 35.66
C THR A 787 15.85 -1.30 35.57
N THR A 788 15.84 -2.62 35.33
CA THR A 788 14.61 -3.45 35.28
C THR A 788 14.41 -4.39 36.47
N THR A 789 15.36 -4.50 37.40
CA THR A 789 15.28 -5.44 38.55
C THR A 789 15.02 -4.72 39.87
N LEU A 790 14.02 -5.18 40.62
CA LEU A 790 13.72 -4.72 41.99
C LEU A 790 13.82 -5.92 42.95
N PRO A 791 14.97 -6.11 43.64
CA PRO A 791 15.04 -7.03 44.76
C PRO A 791 14.24 -6.46 45.94
N PHE A 792 13.59 -7.34 46.70
CA PHE A 792 12.73 -6.92 47.81
C PHE A 792 12.81 -7.86 49.02
N ARG A 793 12.49 -7.29 50.18
CA ARG A 793 12.25 -7.97 51.45
C ARG A 793 10.80 -7.73 51.87
N LEU A 794 10.18 -8.76 52.46
CA LEU A 794 8.85 -8.71 53.06
C LEU A 794 9.00 -9.03 54.55
N SER A 795 8.47 -8.18 55.43
CA SER A 795 8.48 -8.38 56.89
C SER A 795 7.08 -8.19 57.48
N THR A 796 6.83 -8.78 58.64
CA THR A 796 5.64 -8.49 59.44
C THR A 796 5.72 -7.09 60.06
N ARG A 797 4.55 -6.48 60.32
CA ARG A 797 4.46 -5.10 60.84
C ARG A 797 4.75 -5.00 62.35
N ASP A 798 4.66 -6.10 63.09
CA ASP A 798 4.63 -6.13 64.56
C ASP A 798 6.03 -6.12 65.22
N GLY A 799 7.07 -5.74 64.47
CA GLY A 799 8.41 -5.40 64.98
C GLY A 799 9.30 -6.55 65.47
N ALA A 800 8.72 -7.66 65.93
CA ALA A 800 9.45 -8.79 66.50
C ALA A 800 9.92 -9.79 65.43
N ASN A 801 11.16 -9.61 64.95
CA ASN A 801 12.01 -10.62 64.29
C ASN A 801 11.33 -11.60 63.30
N GLY A 802 11.00 -11.13 62.10
CA GLY A 802 10.61 -12.03 60.99
C GLY A 802 10.76 -11.39 59.61
N THR A 803 11.71 -11.89 58.80
CA THR A 803 11.63 -11.69 57.35
C THR A 803 10.72 -12.77 56.79
N ALA A 804 9.49 -12.44 56.43
CA ALA A 804 8.50 -13.38 55.90
C ALA A 804 8.88 -13.89 54.50
N ALA A 805 9.53 -13.06 53.69
CA ALA A 805 10.05 -13.46 52.38
C ALA A 805 11.18 -12.55 51.87
N THR A 806 11.96 -13.09 50.94
CA THR A 806 12.81 -12.30 50.03
C THR A 806 12.50 -12.68 48.59
N GLY A 807 12.68 -11.74 47.66
CA GLY A 807 12.34 -11.97 46.26
C GLY A 807 12.90 -10.95 45.30
N THR A 808 12.53 -11.07 44.04
CA THR A 808 12.95 -10.16 42.97
C THR A 808 11.86 -10.04 41.93
N LEU A 809 11.31 -8.83 41.81
CA LEU A 809 10.44 -8.42 40.71
C LEU A 809 11.29 -7.93 39.53
N ARG A 810 10.84 -8.17 38.30
CA ARG A 810 11.44 -7.62 37.08
C ARG A 810 10.40 -6.98 36.17
N LEU A 811 10.79 -5.90 35.52
CA LEU A 811 10.02 -5.21 34.50
C LEU A 811 10.39 -5.75 33.12
N GLY A 812 9.45 -6.39 32.44
CA GLY A 812 9.68 -6.92 31.09
C GLY A 812 9.82 -5.81 30.04
N PRO A 813 10.50 -6.03 28.90
CA PRO A 813 10.62 -5.00 27.84
C PRO A 813 9.27 -4.50 27.30
N LEU A 814 8.26 -5.38 27.24
CA LEU A 814 6.89 -5.03 26.87
C LEU A 814 6.17 -4.23 27.96
N ASP A 815 6.48 -4.49 29.23
CA ASP A 815 5.85 -3.82 30.38
C ASP A 815 6.50 -2.46 30.67
N PHE A 816 7.80 -2.30 30.37
CA PHE A 816 8.46 -0.99 30.28
C PHE A 816 7.85 -0.15 29.14
N ALA A 817 7.57 -0.74 27.97
CA ALA A 817 6.86 -0.05 26.90
C ALA A 817 5.42 0.34 27.30
N ARG A 818 4.72 -0.50 28.07
CA ARG A 818 3.41 -0.17 28.68
C ARG A 818 3.52 0.94 29.74
N GLN A 819 4.56 0.93 30.56
CA GLN A 819 4.85 2.00 31.52
C GLN A 819 5.01 3.34 30.79
N LEU A 820 5.88 3.41 29.77
CA LEU A 820 6.06 4.61 28.95
C LEU A 820 4.76 5.10 28.30
N ALA A 821 3.87 4.18 27.90
CA ALA A 821 2.54 4.51 27.36
C ALA A 821 1.50 4.92 28.42
N SER A 822 1.74 4.62 29.70
CA SER A 822 0.85 4.94 30.83
C SER A 822 1.10 6.31 31.45
N PHE A 823 2.17 7.01 31.06
CA PHE A 823 2.45 8.38 31.52
C PHE A 823 1.27 9.31 31.23
N ARG A 824 0.81 10.01 32.27
CA ARG A 824 -0.20 11.07 32.24
C ARG A 824 0.30 12.24 33.07
N VAL A 825 0.06 13.46 32.58
CA VAL A 825 0.43 14.70 33.28
C VAL A 825 -0.72 15.69 33.15
N SER A 826 -1.08 16.32 34.26
CA SER A 826 -2.25 17.20 34.38
C SER A 826 -1.83 18.53 35.03
N GLY A 827 -2.43 19.65 34.62
CA GLY A 827 -2.16 20.98 35.18
C GLY A 827 -1.55 21.98 34.18
N LEU A 828 -1.55 23.26 34.56
CA LEU A 828 -1.11 24.40 33.73
C LEU A 828 0.42 24.51 33.63
N GLY A 829 1.06 23.43 33.19
CA GLY A 829 2.52 23.32 33.07
C GLY A 829 3.02 22.03 32.43
N ALA A 830 2.13 21.13 31.97
CA ALA A 830 2.46 19.74 31.63
C ALA A 830 3.72 19.54 30.75
N PRO A 831 3.96 20.28 29.64
CA PRO A 831 5.17 20.11 28.83
C PRO A 831 6.45 20.47 29.58
N ALA A 832 6.40 21.53 30.41
CA ALA A 832 7.52 21.98 31.23
C ALA A 832 7.79 21.03 32.40
N ALA A 833 6.74 20.45 33.00
CA ALA A 833 6.87 19.46 34.07
C ALA A 833 7.44 18.13 33.57
N VAL A 834 6.99 17.60 32.42
CA VAL A 834 7.60 16.43 31.77
C VAL A 834 9.08 16.70 31.46
N GLY A 835 9.39 17.88 30.91
CA GLY A 835 10.77 18.29 30.67
C GLY A 835 11.59 18.46 31.96
N GLY A 836 10.98 18.94 33.04
CA GLY A 836 11.59 19.08 34.37
C GLY A 836 11.94 17.74 34.99
N PHE A 837 10.95 16.87 35.17
CA PHE A 837 11.10 15.54 35.75
C PHE A 837 12.03 14.66 34.90
N GLY A 838 11.90 14.69 33.58
CA GLY A 838 12.80 14.00 32.66
C GLY A 838 14.25 14.48 32.77
N ARG A 839 14.48 15.80 32.92
CA ARG A 839 15.83 16.35 33.15
C ARG A 839 16.36 16.05 34.55
N PHE A 840 15.51 15.99 35.57
CA PHE A 840 15.90 15.58 36.93
C PHE A 840 16.37 14.12 36.94
N PHE A 841 15.55 13.21 36.42
CA PHE A 841 15.89 11.79 36.33
C PHE A 841 17.15 11.54 35.51
N LEU A 842 17.27 12.17 34.32
CA LEU A 842 18.48 12.09 33.50
C LEU A 842 19.70 12.79 34.13
N ARG A 843 19.52 13.82 34.96
CA ARG A 843 20.62 14.49 35.70
C ARG A 843 21.11 13.64 36.87
N GLY A 844 20.21 12.97 37.60
CA GLY A 844 20.57 11.98 38.62
C GLY A 844 21.43 10.85 38.05
N LEU A 845 21.09 10.40 36.83
CA LEU A 845 21.87 9.40 36.08
C LEU A 845 23.12 9.97 35.36
N ARG A 846 23.24 11.30 35.18
CA ARG A 846 24.27 11.90 34.31
C ARG A 846 25.70 11.63 34.74
N HIS A 847 25.96 11.46 36.05
CA HIS A 847 27.29 11.09 36.53
C HIS A 847 27.71 9.69 36.05
N ILE A 848 26.80 8.71 36.17
CA ILE A 848 27.00 7.31 35.74
C ILE A 848 27.24 7.21 34.22
N TYR A 849 26.67 8.13 33.43
CA TYR A 849 26.77 8.10 31.96
C TYR A 849 28.00 8.80 31.35
N LEU A 850 28.80 9.57 32.09
CA LEU A 850 29.78 10.51 31.49
C LEU A 850 31.20 10.51 32.11
N ARG A 851 31.60 9.46 32.84
CA ARG A 851 33.02 9.19 33.15
C ARG A 851 33.39 7.77 32.75
N GLY A 852 33.97 7.62 31.56
CA GLY A 852 34.28 6.32 30.96
C GLY A 852 35.39 6.34 29.92
N SER A 853 36.36 7.27 30.05
CA SER A 853 37.57 7.31 29.21
C SER A 853 38.72 8.01 29.96
N PRO A 854 39.72 7.28 30.47
CA PRO A 854 41.07 7.81 30.59
C PRO A 854 41.70 7.98 29.19
N ALA A 855 42.89 8.58 29.13
CA ALA A 855 43.59 8.95 27.90
C ALA A 855 44.03 7.75 27.03
#